data_AF-A0A1I4BIL6-F1
#
_entry.id   AF-A0A1I4BIL6-F1
#
_cell.length_a   1.000
_cell.length_b   1.000
_cell.length_c   1.000
_cell.angle_alpha   90.00
_cell.angle_beta   90.00
_cell.angle_gamma   90.00
#
_symmetry.space_group_name_H-M   'P 1'
#
loop_
_entity.id
_entity.type
_entity.pdbx_description
1 polymer ?
#
loop_
_entity_poly.entity_id
_entity_poly.type
_entity_poly.pdbx_seq_one_letter_code
_entity_poly.pdbx_strand_id
1 'polypeptide(L)'
;MTDREIEFEWALEGKRPGAHDDYELLDWSDDRLGPEVFEEIRSRHATGLSADLPQVTIAVAATREREQVSRHIVLAVQEWSGHRDATNRKIVYTRWFYVPYQKLAAHRVSYEALYRALAALPVTPSRPLAVSVPEFDPTPLVPGPDARCAAALLLTGRPVCVVGADRVPMIERLRFLDTVAALLPYGMRTRLTAATWTSSTARHKIRLSFARHAPENAYEVRWGHGTEITWRDGRANVCLGLLARPEVRLADMLRGLAGLTDPLSFGPEDLPDAARMLENAGSGLLPPGATGVWWKPEHPVLEDPRTGGPGADTGVAAGRRKALPGPSVPGSGDGEPVPGGGGSVPGAGAVPRAGAVPGAGAVPRAGATVPYRPKVAVGQTPGTTGQTPGTTGQIRAAKGQATAATGQVPAAAPPLMRAALGGLEQADRERRLLSGWGLNGKVSVVVAFATLAITLIGTGAVAMLRAPGGDPPAMGDAAGPESGTVVVQAPSGREDAFARDLVAEVIRRTGYRSEIRLSDTPAETAPVAEPAVVLVKIPPADPALLGALPTWPANPLAAQGFSAVAAIPVPNQDVLVYDAGLIKPEKLTAAFAHPDEEVRISVPDTSQEGSSRERPSREGPEQILRQRHPGLRLETVPALDPLRALRDKAVQAAIVPREVARDSGYPRAEAPAVLPSRSLLVLCNQAGDRALCDALDTVGRSIDPGRLASEDFDSPAPAAARLAESVLPPPSGAVPYAGDTESDRGQDPLWPALSLVAAGGAAGLLSLLLAIRLPARIEPRRHPPSAPASPGSGPHGS
;
A
#
# COMPACT_ATOMS: atom_id res chain seq x y z
N MET A 1 -0.27 -37.03 13.56
CA MET A 1 -0.06 -35.62 13.96
C MET A 1 -0.44 -35.52 15.42
N THR A 2 0.45 -35.05 16.29
CA THR A 2 0.09 -34.84 17.71
C THR A 2 -0.59 -33.49 17.83
N ASP A 3 -1.90 -33.54 18.00
CA ASP A 3 -2.74 -32.40 18.33
C ASP A 3 -2.29 -31.82 19.68
N ARG A 4 -2.03 -30.52 19.73
CA ARG A 4 -1.54 -29.83 20.93
C ARG A 4 -2.45 -28.66 21.29
N GLU A 5 -2.70 -28.55 22.57
CA GLU A 5 -3.63 -27.58 23.15
C GLU A 5 -2.95 -26.21 23.29
N ILE A 6 -3.59 -25.19 22.72
CA ILE A 6 -3.12 -23.80 22.70
C ILE A 6 -4.14 -22.95 23.43
N GLU A 7 -3.70 -22.38 24.56
CA GLU A 7 -4.47 -21.43 25.34
C GLU A 7 -4.62 -20.10 24.59
N PHE A 8 -5.77 -19.46 24.76
CA PHE A 8 -6.05 -18.15 24.18
C PHE A 8 -6.97 -17.33 25.09
N GLU A 9 -6.97 -16.02 24.87
CA GLU A 9 -7.98 -15.11 25.41
C GLU A 9 -8.85 -14.58 24.26
N TRP A 10 -10.05 -14.08 24.54
CA TRP A 10 -10.95 -13.60 23.49
C TRP A 10 -11.74 -12.35 23.89
N ALA A 11 -12.22 -11.64 22.87
CA ALA A 11 -13.17 -10.53 22.97
C ALA A 11 -14.13 -10.51 21.80
N LEU A 12 -15.33 -10.00 22.03
CA LEU A 12 -16.37 -9.78 21.03
C LEU A 12 -16.66 -8.29 20.92
N GLU A 13 -16.38 -7.71 19.76
CA GLU A 13 -16.77 -6.36 19.39
C GLU A 13 -17.99 -6.40 18.47
N GLY A 14 -18.93 -5.49 18.66
CA GLY A 14 -20.17 -5.48 17.88
C GLY A 14 -21.10 -4.34 18.26
N LYS A 15 -22.36 -4.48 17.84
CA LYS A 15 -23.50 -3.69 18.34
C LYS A 15 -24.57 -4.64 18.84
N ARG A 16 -25.30 -4.23 19.88
CA ARG A 16 -26.53 -4.96 20.27
C ARG A 16 -27.60 -4.78 19.18
N PRO A 17 -28.43 -5.80 18.88
CA PRO A 17 -29.54 -5.66 17.94
C PRO A 17 -30.45 -4.48 18.31
N GLY A 18 -30.75 -3.61 17.33
CA GLY A 18 -31.58 -2.42 17.55
C GLY A 18 -30.90 -1.27 18.32
N ALA A 19 -29.60 -1.35 18.62
CA ALA A 19 -28.87 -0.23 19.21
C ALA A 19 -28.62 0.89 18.19
N HIS A 20 -28.54 2.14 18.69
CA HIS A 20 -28.14 3.31 17.91
C HIS A 20 -26.65 3.63 18.05
N ASP A 21 -26.03 3.14 19.13
CA ASP A 21 -24.65 3.44 19.51
C ASP A 21 -23.64 2.87 18.52
N ASP A 22 -22.40 3.35 18.58
CA ASP A 22 -21.29 2.84 17.79
C ASP A 22 -20.85 1.44 18.21
N TYR A 23 -19.92 0.86 17.45
CA TYR A 23 -19.37 -0.47 17.77
C TYR A 23 -18.62 -0.39 19.11
N GLU A 24 -18.95 -1.32 20.02
CA GLU A 24 -18.36 -1.41 21.35
C GLU A 24 -17.93 -2.85 21.67
N LEU A 25 -17.17 -3.01 22.75
CA LEU A 25 -16.83 -4.31 23.30
C LEU A 25 -18.05 -4.88 24.03
N LEU A 26 -18.55 -6.01 23.56
CA LEU A 26 -19.76 -6.66 24.07
C LEU A 26 -19.46 -7.68 25.17
N ASP A 27 -18.37 -8.44 25.04
CA ASP A 27 -17.99 -9.53 25.97
C ASP A 27 -16.50 -9.92 25.81
N TRP A 28 -15.86 -10.52 26.82
CA TRP A 28 -14.43 -10.93 26.81
C TRP A 28 -14.08 -11.95 27.92
N SER A 29 -12.93 -12.63 27.81
CA SER A 29 -12.59 -13.83 28.61
C SER A 29 -12.04 -13.66 30.04
N ASP A 30 -11.35 -12.56 30.37
CA ASP A 30 -10.84 -12.25 31.73
C ASP A 30 -10.20 -10.84 31.80
N ASP A 31 -9.77 -10.40 32.98
CA ASP A 31 -9.08 -9.10 33.22
C ASP A 31 -7.65 -9.01 32.66
N ARG A 32 -7.06 -10.11 32.15
CA ARG A 32 -5.68 -10.12 31.63
C ARG A 32 -5.49 -9.24 30.41
N LEU A 33 -6.54 -9.07 29.62
CA LEU A 33 -6.61 -8.12 28.53
C LEU A 33 -7.55 -7.01 29.00
N GLY A 34 -6.98 -5.96 29.58
CA GLY A 34 -7.77 -4.78 29.92
C GLY A 34 -8.39 -4.16 28.65
N PRO A 35 -9.52 -3.43 28.78
CA PRO A 35 -10.11 -2.64 27.70
C PRO A 35 -9.10 -1.80 26.91
N GLU A 36 -8.05 -1.32 27.57
CA GLU A 36 -7.00 -0.51 26.99
C GLU A 36 -6.20 -1.25 25.91
N VAL A 37 -5.93 -2.55 26.12
CA VAL A 37 -5.21 -3.39 25.15
C VAL A 37 -6.06 -3.62 23.91
N PHE A 38 -7.38 -3.79 24.08
CA PHE A 38 -8.32 -3.92 22.96
C PHE A 38 -8.38 -2.63 22.14
N GLU A 39 -8.55 -1.48 22.81
CA GLU A 39 -8.60 -0.17 22.16
C GLU A 39 -7.31 0.20 21.41
N GLU A 40 -6.14 -0.15 21.97
CA GLU A 40 -4.86 0.03 21.29
C GLU A 40 -4.77 -0.74 19.97
N ILE A 41 -5.29 -1.98 19.94
CA ILE A 41 -5.25 -2.83 18.73
C ILE A 41 -6.29 -2.37 17.72
N ARG A 42 -7.52 -2.10 18.18
CA ARG A 42 -8.63 -1.59 17.36
C ARG A 42 -8.23 -0.34 16.60
N SER A 43 -7.61 0.62 17.29
CA SER A 43 -7.19 1.89 16.68
C SER A 43 -6.06 1.76 15.65
N ARG A 44 -5.24 0.69 15.70
CA ARG A 44 -4.08 0.50 14.81
C ARG A 44 -4.36 -0.37 13.60
N HIS A 45 -5.33 -1.27 13.71
CA HIS A 45 -5.56 -2.36 12.77
C HIS A 45 -6.97 -2.38 12.17
N ALA A 46 -7.67 -1.24 12.20
CA ALA A 46 -8.93 -1.06 11.49
C ALA A 46 -8.73 -1.23 9.97
N THR A 47 -9.33 -2.26 9.41
CA THR A 47 -9.21 -2.65 7.99
C THR A 47 -10.30 -2.05 7.09
N GLY A 48 -11.34 -1.47 7.68
CA GLY A 48 -12.59 -1.21 6.97
C GLY A 48 -13.41 -2.49 6.78
N LEU A 49 -14.63 -2.35 6.25
CA LEU A 49 -15.53 -3.48 6.00
C LEU A 49 -15.46 -3.92 4.53
N SER A 50 -15.20 -5.20 4.30
CA SER A 50 -15.42 -5.82 2.98
C SER A 50 -16.91 -6.12 2.77
N ALA A 51 -17.36 -6.09 1.51
CA ALA A 51 -18.67 -6.64 1.14
C ALA A 51 -18.72 -8.17 1.33
N ASP A 52 -17.57 -8.83 1.14
CA ASP A 52 -17.42 -10.29 1.15
C ASP A 52 -16.80 -10.78 2.47
N LEU A 53 -17.61 -10.79 3.54
CA LEU A 53 -17.24 -11.42 4.82
C LEU A 53 -17.42 -12.96 4.75
N PRO A 54 -16.60 -13.76 5.46
CA PRO A 54 -15.68 -13.37 6.53
C PRO A 54 -14.40 -12.67 6.06
N GLN A 55 -13.84 -11.84 6.93
CA GLN A 55 -12.53 -11.19 6.78
C GLN A 55 -11.69 -11.48 8.02
N VAL A 56 -10.37 -11.66 7.82
CA VAL A 56 -9.45 -12.06 8.88
C VAL A 56 -8.27 -11.09 8.90
N THR A 57 -7.97 -10.57 10.08
CA THR A 57 -6.81 -9.71 10.35
C THR A 57 -5.91 -10.36 11.38
N ILE A 58 -4.63 -10.44 11.06
CA ILE A 58 -3.55 -10.87 11.93
C ILE A 58 -2.88 -9.60 12.47
N ALA A 59 -3.04 -9.36 13.75
CA ALA A 59 -2.45 -8.26 14.49
C ALA A 59 -1.44 -8.79 15.52
N VAL A 60 -0.72 -7.87 16.16
CA VAL A 60 0.24 -8.19 17.21
C VAL A 60 -0.04 -7.34 18.44
N ALA A 61 0.00 -7.97 19.61
CA ALA A 61 -0.15 -7.28 20.89
C ALA A 61 1.06 -7.56 21.77
N ALA A 62 1.33 -6.64 22.69
CA ALA A 62 2.25 -6.88 23.79
C ALA A 62 1.52 -6.49 25.07
N THR A 63 1.47 -7.39 26.04
CA THR A 63 1.03 -7.09 27.40
C THR A 63 2.25 -7.02 28.29
N ARG A 64 2.19 -6.19 29.32
CA ARG A 64 3.25 -6.08 30.33
C ARG A 64 2.68 -6.53 31.67
N GLU A 65 3.15 -7.67 32.17
CA GLU A 65 2.78 -8.19 33.47
C GLU A 65 4.05 -8.35 34.30
N ARG A 66 4.10 -7.72 35.50
CA ARG A 66 5.24 -7.80 36.43
C ARG A 66 6.59 -7.56 35.75
N GLU A 67 6.66 -6.49 34.95
CA GLU A 67 7.82 -6.09 34.14
C GLU A 67 8.19 -7.01 32.97
N GLN A 68 7.59 -8.19 32.84
CA GLN A 68 7.78 -9.06 31.68
C GLN A 68 6.84 -8.67 30.54
N VAL A 69 7.38 -8.65 29.32
CA VAL A 69 6.62 -8.35 28.09
C VAL A 69 6.21 -9.66 27.43
N SER A 70 4.91 -9.95 27.44
CA SER A 70 4.31 -11.10 26.76
C SER A 70 3.79 -10.68 25.40
N ARG A 71 4.32 -11.29 24.32
CA ARG A 71 3.89 -11.03 22.95
C ARG A 71 2.76 -11.98 22.56
N HIS A 72 1.72 -11.43 21.96
CA HIS A 72 0.57 -12.17 21.47
C HIS A 72 0.41 -11.96 19.98
N ILE A 73 0.03 -13.02 19.27
CA ILE A 73 -0.55 -12.93 17.94
C ILE A 73 -2.06 -12.80 18.13
N VAL A 74 -2.64 -11.81 17.47
CA VAL A 74 -4.08 -11.53 17.57
C VAL A 74 -4.74 -11.87 16.24
N LEU A 75 -5.74 -12.74 16.28
CA LEU A 75 -6.58 -13.06 15.14
C LEU A 75 -7.93 -12.37 15.31
N ALA A 76 -8.24 -11.41 14.44
CA ALA A 76 -9.54 -10.73 14.41
C ALA A 76 -10.35 -11.30 13.24
N VAL A 77 -11.50 -11.90 13.54
CA VAL A 77 -12.41 -12.50 12.56
C VAL A 77 -13.67 -11.65 12.49
N GLN A 78 -13.90 -11.02 11.33
CA GLN A 78 -15.07 -10.18 11.06
C GLN A 78 -16.11 -10.98 10.28
N GLU A 79 -17.33 -11.05 10.81
CA GLU A 79 -18.44 -11.82 10.26
C GLU A 79 -19.76 -11.05 10.37
N TRP A 80 -20.69 -11.30 9.45
CA TRP A 80 -22.05 -10.76 9.58
C TRP A 80 -22.76 -11.43 10.74
N SER A 81 -23.32 -10.65 11.67
CA SER A 81 -24.02 -11.20 12.84
C SER A 81 -25.40 -11.78 12.51
N GLY A 82 -25.94 -11.49 11.32
CA GLY A 82 -27.34 -11.77 10.97
C GLY A 82 -28.34 -10.79 11.58
N HIS A 83 -27.88 -9.87 12.44
CA HIS A 83 -28.72 -8.84 13.07
C HIS A 83 -28.61 -7.49 12.37
N ARG A 84 -29.52 -6.59 12.75
CA ARG A 84 -29.55 -5.21 12.26
C ARG A 84 -29.58 -4.20 13.42
N ASP A 85 -28.99 -3.04 13.18
CA ASP A 85 -29.01 -1.92 14.10
C ASP A 85 -30.36 -1.16 14.02
N ALA A 86 -30.55 -0.12 14.84
CA ALA A 86 -31.78 0.66 14.83
C ALA A 86 -32.09 1.35 13.49
N THR A 87 -31.05 1.60 12.69
CA THR A 87 -31.14 2.21 11.36
C THR A 87 -31.28 1.16 10.25
N ASN A 88 -31.57 -0.09 10.61
CA ASN A 88 -31.72 -1.22 9.71
C ASN A 88 -30.44 -1.59 8.94
N ARG A 89 -29.26 -1.14 9.38
CA ARG A 89 -27.97 -1.54 8.80
C ARG A 89 -27.56 -2.90 9.37
N LYS A 90 -26.89 -3.72 8.54
CA LYS A 90 -26.36 -5.01 8.99
C LYS A 90 -25.26 -4.78 10.04
N ILE A 91 -25.28 -5.57 11.11
CA ILE A 91 -24.25 -5.53 12.15
C ILE A 91 -23.14 -6.53 11.81
N VAL A 92 -21.89 -6.12 11.99
CA VAL A 92 -20.70 -6.98 11.88
C VAL A 92 -20.24 -7.34 13.30
N TYR A 93 -19.90 -8.59 13.55
CA TYR A 93 -19.17 -8.95 14.77
C TYR A 93 -17.70 -9.13 14.44
N THR A 94 -16.83 -8.59 15.31
CA THR A 94 -15.40 -8.90 15.28
C THR A 94 -15.07 -9.75 16.50
N ARG A 95 -14.68 -11.00 16.25
CA ARG A 95 -14.17 -11.92 17.27
C ARG A 95 -12.66 -11.79 17.32
N TRP A 96 -12.14 -11.30 18.43
CA TRP A 96 -10.71 -11.13 18.66
C TRP A 96 -10.19 -12.29 19.49
N PHE A 97 -9.11 -12.93 19.05
CA PHE A 97 -8.44 -14.02 19.76
C PHE A 97 -6.98 -13.68 19.98
N TYR A 98 -6.51 -13.75 21.23
CA TYR A 98 -5.16 -13.40 21.64
C TYR A 98 -4.43 -14.66 22.04
N VAL A 99 -3.40 -15.00 21.27
CA VAL A 99 -2.67 -16.25 21.44
C VAL A 99 -1.23 -15.95 21.79
N PRO A 100 -0.69 -16.46 22.93
CA PRO A 100 0.69 -16.23 23.31
C PRO A 100 1.65 -16.74 22.22
N TYR A 101 2.55 -15.85 21.76
CA TYR A 101 3.45 -16.16 20.65
C TYR A 101 4.33 -17.38 20.96
N GLN A 102 4.80 -17.53 22.20
CA GLN A 102 5.66 -18.65 22.59
C GLN A 102 4.98 -20.01 22.40
N LYS A 103 3.66 -20.09 22.62
CA LYS A 103 2.87 -21.32 22.41
C LYS A 103 2.76 -21.65 20.92
N LEU A 104 2.51 -20.63 20.08
CA LEU A 104 2.49 -20.80 18.63
C LEU A 104 3.87 -21.19 18.09
N ALA A 105 4.94 -20.58 18.58
CA ALA A 105 6.30 -20.82 18.16
C ALA A 105 6.80 -22.22 18.53
N ALA A 106 6.46 -22.71 19.72
CA ALA A 106 6.79 -24.08 20.15
C ALA A 106 6.20 -25.17 19.23
N HIS A 107 5.12 -24.85 18.51
CA HIS A 107 4.39 -25.78 17.65
C HIS A 107 4.32 -25.33 16.18
N ARG A 108 5.05 -24.26 15.83
CA ARG A 108 5.16 -23.70 14.46
C ARG A 108 3.81 -23.46 13.78
N VAL A 109 2.76 -23.12 14.52
CA VAL A 109 1.38 -23.10 14.03
C VAL A 109 1.16 -22.12 12.87
N SER A 110 0.41 -22.54 11.85
CA SER A 110 0.01 -21.69 10.72
C SER A 110 -1.21 -20.82 11.06
N TYR A 111 -1.38 -19.70 10.38
CA TYR A 111 -2.54 -18.82 10.52
C TYR A 111 -3.84 -19.50 10.07
N GLU A 112 -3.83 -20.28 8.98
CA GLU A 112 -4.98 -21.07 8.53
C GLU A 112 -5.39 -22.11 9.58
N ALA A 113 -4.43 -22.87 10.11
CA ALA A 113 -4.69 -23.87 11.14
C ALA A 113 -5.31 -23.24 12.39
N LEU A 114 -4.74 -22.10 12.83
CA LEU A 114 -5.24 -21.34 13.96
C LEU A 114 -6.66 -20.79 13.71
N TYR A 115 -6.90 -20.20 12.53
CA TYR A 115 -8.22 -19.70 12.13
C TYR A 115 -9.27 -20.81 12.15
N ARG A 116 -8.99 -21.98 11.54
CA ARG A 116 -9.94 -23.09 11.51
C ARG A 116 -10.32 -23.56 12.91
N ALA A 117 -9.35 -23.67 13.82
CA ALA A 117 -9.59 -24.09 15.19
C ALA A 117 -10.43 -23.07 15.96
N LEU A 118 -10.13 -21.78 15.85
CA LEU A 118 -10.81 -20.71 16.57
C LEU A 118 -12.19 -20.36 15.99
N ALA A 119 -12.33 -20.35 14.66
CA ALA A 119 -13.60 -20.04 13.99
C ALA A 119 -14.69 -21.06 14.33
N ALA A 120 -14.32 -22.32 14.59
CA ALA A 120 -15.23 -23.39 15.00
C ALA A 120 -15.80 -23.22 16.42
N LEU A 121 -15.24 -22.34 17.24
CA LEU A 121 -15.75 -22.03 18.58
C LEU A 121 -17.06 -21.25 18.50
N PRO A 122 -17.93 -21.30 19.53
CA PRO A 122 -19.08 -20.40 19.64
C PRO A 122 -18.65 -18.93 19.70
N VAL A 123 -19.58 -18.02 19.41
CA VAL A 123 -19.32 -16.56 19.39
C VAL A 123 -18.71 -16.07 20.71
N THR A 124 -19.19 -16.59 21.84
CA THR A 124 -18.69 -16.34 23.19
C THR A 124 -18.19 -17.66 23.83
N PRO A 125 -16.92 -18.03 23.63
CA PRO A 125 -16.34 -19.25 24.22
C PRO A 125 -16.33 -19.26 25.75
N SER A 126 -16.67 -20.40 26.34
CA SER A 126 -16.55 -20.65 27.79
C SER A 126 -15.28 -21.43 28.12
N ARG A 127 -14.81 -21.33 29.38
CA ARG A 127 -13.63 -22.08 29.85
C ARG A 127 -13.82 -23.62 29.73
N PRO A 128 -12.72 -24.38 29.53
CA PRO A 128 -11.33 -23.92 29.35
C PRO A 128 -11.11 -23.27 27.97
N LEU A 129 -10.34 -22.19 27.95
CA LEU A 129 -10.06 -21.43 26.73
C LEU A 129 -8.80 -21.97 26.05
N ALA A 130 -8.97 -23.14 25.43
CA ALA A 130 -7.89 -23.75 24.67
C ALA A 130 -8.43 -24.51 23.45
N VAL A 131 -7.61 -24.57 22.40
CA VAL A 131 -7.93 -25.27 21.15
C VAL A 131 -6.79 -26.19 20.74
N SER A 132 -7.14 -27.35 20.18
CA SER A 132 -6.17 -28.20 19.51
C SER A 132 -5.85 -27.63 18.14
N VAL A 133 -4.57 -27.42 17.83
CA VAL A 133 -4.12 -26.94 16.53
C VAL A 133 -3.00 -27.84 16.00
N PRO A 134 -3.08 -28.29 14.72
CA PRO A 134 -2.01 -29.08 14.13
C PRO A 134 -0.74 -28.25 13.91
N GLU A 135 0.42 -28.89 14.04
CA GLU A 135 1.71 -28.31 13.65
C GLU A 135 1.73 -28.04 12.14
N PHE A 136 2.38 -26.94 11.73
CA PHE A 136 2.55 -26.59 10.33
C PHE A 136 3.49 -27.56 9.63
N ASP A 137 3.00 -28.18 8.56
CA ASP A 137 3.82 -28.94 7.62
C ASP A 137 4.15 -28.05 6.41
N PRO A 138 5.44 -27.70 6.18
CA PRO A 138 5.84 -26.92 5.01
C PRO A 138 5.91 -27.75 3.72
N THR A 139 5.86 -29.08 3.79
CA THR A 139 6.03 -29.98 2.65
C THR A 139 5.06 -29.74 1.48
N PRO A 140 3.75 -29.52 1.70
CA PRO A 140 2.80 -29.25 0.60
C PRO A 140 2.90 -27.83 0.02
N LEU A 141 3.75 -26.95 0.57
CA LEU A 141 3.79 -25.55 0.19
C LEU A 141 4.53 -25.35 -1.14
N VAL A 142 3.82 -24.86 -2.16
CA VAL A 142 4.40 -24.46 -3.44
C VAL A 142 4.16 -22.97 -3.64
N PRO A 143 5.12 -22.09 -3.31
CA PRO A 143 4.94 -20.66 -3.37
C PRO A 143 4.95 -20.20 -4.83
N GLY A 144 3.86 -19.53 -5.23
CA GLY A 144 3.74 -18.83 -6.49
C GLY A 144 4.70 -17.63 -6.61
N PRO A 145 4.80 -17.02 -7.81
CA PRO A 145 5.68 -15.87 -8.03
C PRO A 145 5.29 -14.67 -7.15
N ASP A 146 4.00 -14.47 -6.91
CA ASP A 146 3.44 -13.46 -6.01
C ASP A 146 3.84 -13.64 -4.55
N ALA A 147 3.75 -14.86 -4.01
CA ALA A 147 4.17 -15.13 -2.64
C ALA A 147 5.66 -14.90 -2.42
N ARG A 148 6.50 -15.30 -3.39
CA ARG A 148 7.96 -15.05 -3.34
C ARG A 148 8.28 -13.57 -3.41
N CYS A 149 7.64 -12.82 -4.32
CA CYS A 149 7.81 -11.37 -4.41
C CYS A 149 7.37 -10.67 -3.12
N ALA A 150 6.23 -11.04 -2.56
CA ALA A 150 5.72 -10.45 -1.33
C ALA A 150 6.68 -10.70 -0.14
N ALA A 151 7.19 -11.93 0.02
CA ALA A 151 8.18 -12.24 1.05
C ALA A 151 9.48 -11.43 0.87
N ALA A 152 9.99 -11.37 -0.35
CA ALA A 152 11.19 -10.58 -0.69
C ALA A 152 11.00 -9.09 -0.41
N LEU A 153 9.87 -8.50 -0.81
CA LEU A 153 9.58 -7.09 -0.62
C LEU A 153 9.34 -6.72 0.84
N LEU A 154 8.80 -7.62 1.67
CA LEU A 154 8.69 -7.39 3.11
C LEU A 154 10.06 -7.18 3.79
N LEU A 155 11.14 -7.75 3.23
CA LEU A 155 12.52 -7.56 3.74
C LEU A 155 13.10 -6.18 3.43
N THR A 156 12.39 -5.34 2.68
CA THR A 156 12.70 -3.90 2.53
C THR A 156 12.21 -3.07 3.73
N GLY A 157 11.36 -3.65 4.59
CA GLY A 157 10.72 -2.97 5.72
C GLY A 157 9.45 -2.18 5.36
N ARG A 158 9.12 -2.04 4.08
CA ARG A 158 7.90 -1.37 3.61
C ARG A 158 6.70 -2.34 3.55
N PRO A 159 5.46 -1.83 3.64
CA PRO A 159 4.27 -2.65 3.45
C PRO A 159 4.15 -3.20 2.03
N VAL A 160 3.48 -4.34 1.89
CA VAL A 160 3.13 -5.00 0.64
C VAL A 160 1.60 -5.13 0.56
N CYS A 161 1.04 -4.76 -0.58
CA CYS A 161 -0.37 -4.90 -0.88
C CYS A 161 -0.55 -5.79 -2.11
N VAL A 162 -1.35 -6.84 -1.96
CA VAL A 162 -1.69 -7.78 -3.02
C VAL A 162 -3.00 -7.34 -3.68
N VAL A 163 -2.95 -7.09 -4.98
CA VAL A 163 -4.09 -6.60 -5.78
C VAL A 163 -4.56 -7.63 -6.80
N GLY A 164 -5.77 -7.44 -7.33
CA GLY A 164 -6.38 -8.35 -8.32
C GLY A 164 -6.88 -9.67 -7.75
N ALA A 165 -7.07 -9.74 -6.43
CA ALA A 165 -7.55 -10.92 -5.71
C ALA A 165 -9.00 -10.78 -5.20
N ASP A 166 -9.80 -9.85 -5.74
CA ASP A 166 -11.17 -9.57 -5.31
C ASP A 166 -12.03 -10.84 -5.29
N ARG A 167 -11.86 -11.71 -6.29
CA ARG A 167 -12.63 -12.96 -6.46
C ARG A 167 -12.04 -14.17 -5.73
N VAL A 168 -10.88 -14.03 -5.10
CA VAL A 168 -10.19 -15.13 -4.41
C VAL A 168 -10.86 -15.35 -3.06
N PRO A 169 -11.33 -16.57 -2.70
CA PRO A 169 -11.96 -16.83 -1.41
C PRO A 169 -11.07 -16.42 -0.23
N MET A 170 -11.67 -15.94 0.87
CA MET A 170 -10.92 -15.49 2.06
C MET A 170 -9.92 -16.55 2.55
N ILE A 171 -10.29 -17.83 2.56
CA ILE A 171 -9.43 -18.91 3.04
C ILE A 171 -8.18 -19.11 2.16
N GLU A 172 -8.29 -18.85 0.85
CA GLU A 172 -7.15 -18.90 -0.08
C GLU A 172 -6.24 -17.68 0.12
N ARG A 173 -6.82 -16.50 0.40
CA ARG A 173 -6.04 -15.33 0.81
C ARG A 173 -5.29 -15.59 2.11
N LEU A 174 -5.91 -16.24 3.10
CA LEU A 174 -5.26 -16.62 4.35
C LEU A 174 -4.11 -17.63 4.15
N ARG A 175 -4.30 -18.62 3.27
CA ARG A 175 -3.23 -19.54 2.83
C ARG A 175 -2.05 -18.83 2.20
N PHE A 176 -2.33 -17.81 1.39
CA PHE A 176 -1.27 -16.98 0.83
C PHE A 176 -0.49 -16.25 1.93
N LEU A 177 -1.16 -15.68 2.94
CA LEU A 177 -0.48 -15.06 4.09
C LEU A 177 0.42 -16.06 4.81
N ASP A 178 -0.05 -17.31 5.00
CA ASP A 178 0.76 -18.40 5.55
C ASP A 178 1.97 -18.74 4.69
N THR A 179 1.79 -18.78 3.37
CA THR A 179 2.86 -19.04 2.39
C THR A 179 3.95 -17.97 2.46
N VAL A 180 3.55 -16.69 2.48
CA VAL A 180 4.49 -15.57 2.63
C VAL A 180 5.20 -15.62 3.99
N ALA A 181 4.47 -15.90 5.07
CA ALA A 181 5.05 -16.00 6.41
C ALA A 181 5.98 -17.21 6.59
N ALA A 182 5.79 -18.30 5.83
CA ALA A 182 6.66 -19.46 5.83
C ALA A 182 7.98 -19.22 5.09
N LEU A 183 8.01 -18.27 4.15
CA LEU A 183 9.21 -17.81 3.44
C LEU A 183 10.05 -16.82 4.24
N LEU A 184 9.66 -16.52 5.49
CA LEU A 184 10.35 -15.64 6.42
C LEU A 184 10.72 -16.43 7.69
N PRO A 185 11.77 -16.04 8.44
CA PRO A 185 12.01 -16.58 9.77
C PRO A 185 10.76 -16.50 10.66
N TYR A 186 10.42 -17.60 11.35
CA TYR A 186 9.18 -17.68 12.15
C TYR A 186 9.07 -16.55 13.19
N GLY A 187 10.19 -16.14 13.74
CA GLY A 187 10.39 -14.98 14.61
C GLY A 187 9.75 -13.69 14.14
N MET A 188 9.72 -13.46 12.83
CA MET A 188 9.15 -12.24 12.22
C MET A 188 7.64 -12.16 12.40
N ARG A 189 6.96 -13.28 12.68
CA ARG A 189 5.51 -13.29 12.97
C ARG A 189 5.16 -12.43 14.18
N THR A 190 6.09 -12.19 15.10
CA THR A 190 5.90 -11.28 16.25
C THR A 190 5.69 -9.81 15.87
N ARG A 191 6.00 -9.45 14.62
CA ARG A 191 5.85 -8.09 14.07
C ARG A 191 5.16 -8.06 12.71
N LEU A 192 4.70 -9.21 12.20
CA LEU A 192 3.98 -9.32 10.95
C LEU A 192 2.49 -9.05 11.19
N THR A 193 2.03 -7.89 10.76
CA THR A 193 0.59 -7.57 10.68
C THR A 193 0.11 -7.88 9.27
N ALA A 194 -1.00 -8.62 9.15
CA ALA A 194 -1.54 -9.01 7.86
C ALA A 194 -3.07 -8.98 7.83
N ALA A 195 -3.68 -8.87 6.65
CA ALA A 195 -5.14 -8.95 6.52
C ALA A 195 -5.55 -9.58 5.19
N THR A 196 -6.58 -10.41 5.23
CA THR A 196 -7.16 -11.04 4.02
C THR A 196 -7.96 -10.07 3.17
N TRP A 197 -8.25 -8.88 3.69
CA TRP A 197 -8.78 -7.75 2.93
C TRP A 197 -8.55 -6.44 3.71
N THR A 198 -8.37 -5.33 3.01
CA THR A 198 -8.41 -3.96 3.55
C THR A 198 -9.12 -3.03 2.57
N SER A 199 -9.82 -2.03 3.10
CA SER A 199 -10.30 -0.92 2.28
C SER A 199 -9.12 -0.05 1.86
N SER A 200 -9.00 0.27 0.58
CA SER A 200 -7.97 1.19 0.07
C SER A 200 -8.06 2.60 0.67
N THR A 201 -9.20 2.98 1.25
CA THR A 201 -9.38 4.25 1.96
C THR A 201 -9.04 4.20 3.44
N ALA A 202 -8.89 3.00 4.01
CA ALA A 202 -8.57 2.84 5.43
C ALA A 202 -7.08 3.10 5.69
N ARG A 203 -6.80 3.99 6.64
CA ARG A 203 -5.42 4.20 7.12
C ARG A 203 -5.08 3.13 8.14
N HIS A 204 -4.28 2.14 7.74
CA HIS A 204 -3.91 1.02 8.61
C HIS A 204 -2.39 0.80 8.66
N LYS A 205 -1.90 0.19 9.74
CA LYS A 205 -0.49 -0.22 9.90
C LYS A 205 -0.23 -1.69 9.52
N ILE A 206 -0.99 -2.21 8.56
CA ILE A 206 -0.88 -3.59 8.09
C ILE A 206 0.30 -3.70 7.12
N ARG A 207 1.20 -4.65 7.36
CA ARG A 207 2.40 -4.88 6.54
C ARG A 207 2.13 -5.72 5.31
N LEU A 208 1.20 -6.68 5.38
CA LEU A 208 0.81 -7.51 4.25
C LEU A 208 -0.72 -7.51 4.12
N SER A 209 -1.26 -6.90 3.08
CA SER A 209 -2.71 -6.77 2.91
C SER A 209 -3.15 -7.21 1.53
N PHE A 210 -4.40 -7.63 1.41
CA PHE A 210 -5.11 -7.67 0.15
C PHE A 210 -6.00 -6.44 0.03
N ALA A 211 -6.03 -5.80 -1.13
CA ALA A 211 -6.96 -4.69 -1.39
C ALA A 211 -7.27 -4.60 -2.88
N ARG A 212 -8.26 -3.77 -3.23
CA ARG A 212 -8.54 -3.44 -4.63
C ARG A 212 -7.43 -2.59 -5.25
N HIS A 213 -6.92 -1.63 -4.49
CA HIS A 213 -5.80 -0.76 -4.87
C HIS A 213 -4.76 -0.73 -3.76
N ALA A 214 -3.49 -0.75 -4.15
CA ALA A 214 -2.38 -0.59 -3.22
C ALA A 214 -2.34 0.87 -2.71
N PRO A 215 -2.15 1.10 -1.41
CA PRO A 215 -1.90 2.45 -0.90
C PRO A 215 -0.53 2.97 -1.38
N GLU A 216 -0.40 4.28 -1.55
CA GLU A 216 0.77 4.95 -2.17
C GLU A 216 2.13 4.56 -1.57
N ASN A 217 2.16 4.20 -0.28
CA ASN A 217 3.39 3.85 0.44
C ASN A 217 3.72 2.35 0.44
N ALA A 218 2.86 1.49 -0.11
CA ALA A 218 3.07 0.05 -0.18
C ALA A 218 3.62 -0.38 -1.54
N TYR A 219 4.33 -1.51 -1.57
CA TYR A 219 4.58 -2.20 -2.83
C TYR A 219 3.30 -2.90 -3.30
N GLU A 220 3.01 -2.78 -4.60
CA GLU A 220 1.94 -3.51 -5.24
C GLU A 220 2.45 -4.86 -5.78
N VAL A 221 1.77 -5.94 -5.42
CA VAL A 221 2.01 -7.29 -5.93
C VAL A 221 0.74 -7.80 -6.58
N ARG A 222 0.79 -8.20 -7.85
CA ARG A 222 -0.39 -8.72 -8.54
C ARG A 222 -0.57 -10.20 -8.25
N TRP A 223 -1.76 -10.58 -7.81
CA TRP A 223 -2.12 -11.97 -7.55
C TRP A 223 -1.77 -12.90 -8.72
N GLY A 224 -1.12 -14.02 -8.44
CA GLY A 224 -0.70 -15.03 -9.42
C GLY A 224 0.49 -14.64 -10.32
N HIS A 225 0.90 -13.38 -10.35
CA HIS A 225 1.93 -12.88 -11.27
C HIS A 225 3.18 -12.34 -10.58
N GLY A 226 3.04 -11.82 -9.36
CA GLY A 226 4.13 -11.12 -8.68
C GLY A 226 4.21 -9.66 -9.07
N THR A 227 5.40 -9.09 -8.89
CA THR A 227 5.72 -7.73 -9.32
C THR A 227 7.20 -7.68 -9.69
N GLU A 228 7.56 -6.69 -10.48
CA GLU A 228 8.95 -6.47 -10.81
C GLU A 228 9.67 -5.89 -9.59
N ILE A 229 10.68 -6.60 -9.12
CA ILE A 229 11.55 -6.12 -8.05
C ILE A 229 12.69 -5.36 -8.71
N THR A 230 12.78 -4.06 -8.40
CA THR A 230 13.81 -3.21 -9.00
C THR A 230 15.14 -3.46 -8.31
N TRP A 231 16.26 -3.20 -9.00
CA TRP A 231 17.61 -3.35 -8.43
C TRP A 231 17.81 -2.53 -7.13
N ARG A 232 17.06 -1.43 -6.95
CA ARG A 232 17.06 -0.58 -5.75
C ARG A 232 16.59 -1.33 -4.50
N ASP A 233 15.79 -2.38 -4.69
CA ASP A 233 15.31 -3.26 -3.64
C ASP A 233 16.34 -4.37 -3.36
N GLY A 234 17.61 -3.99 -3.14
CA GLY A 234 18.76 -4.92 -3.12
C GLY A 234 18.55 -6.19 -2.28
N ARG A 235 17.97 -6.06 -1.07
CA ARG A 235 17.63 -7.23 -0.22
C ARG A 235 16.52 -8.10 -0.80
N ALA A 236 15.52 -7.49 -1.43
CA ALA A 236 14.44 -8.21 -2.09
C ALA A 236 14.98 -8.98 -3.30
N ASN A 237 15.92 -8.42 -4.08
CA ASN A 237 16.56 -9.14 -5.18
C ASN A 237 17.39 -10.34 -4.70
N VAL A 238 18.15 -10.18 -3.62
CA VAL A 238 18.92 -11.29 -3.04
C VAL A 238 17.99 -12.40 -2.56
N CYS A 239 16.91 -12.04 -1.85
CA CYS A 239 15.89 -12.98 -1.40
C CYS A 239 15.22 -13.70 -2.58
N LEU A 240 14.75 -12.96 -3.59
CA LEU A 240 14.07 -13.53 -4.75
C LEU A 240 15.03 -14.43 -5.56
N GLY A 241 16.27 -13.99 -5.75
CA GLY A 241 17.31 -14.77 -6.43
C GLY A 241 17.60 -16.08 -5.69
N LEU A 242 17.63 -16.07 -4.36
CA LEU A 242 17.76 -17.29 -3.55
C LEU A 242 16.54 -18.22 -3.73
N LEU A 243 15.32 -17.66 -3.64
CA LEU A 243 14.07 -18.42 -3.78
C LEU A 243 13.82 -18.96 -5.20
N ALA A 244 14.53 -18.43 -6.21
CA ALA A 244 14.46 -18.87 -7.59
C ALA A 244 15.50 -19.94 -7.96
N ARG A 245 16.51 -20.19 -7.11
CA ARG A 245 17.58 -21.16 -7.38
C ARG A 245 17.04 -22.59 -7.37
N PRO A 246 17.24 -23.39 -8.43
CA PRO A 246 16.77 -24.78 -8.48
C PRO A 246 17.52 -25.69 -7.50
N GLU A 247 18.71 -25.32 -7.05
CA GLU A 247 19.50 -26.07 -6.07
C GLU A 247 18.92 -25.98 -4.65
N VAL A 248 18.11 -24.96 -4.38
CA VAL A 248 17.52 -24.74 -3.05
C VAL A 248 16.38 -25.74 -2.86
N ARG A 249 16.58 -26.69 -1.94
CA ARG A 249 15.51 -27.60 -1.50
C ARG A 249 14.51 -26.84 -0.64
N LEU A 250 13.50 -26.27 -1.28
CA LEU A 250 12.52 -25.38 -0.64
C LEU A 250 11.94 -25.96 0.66
N ALA A 251 11.57 -27.25 0.69
CA ALA A 251 11.01 -27.87 1.90
C ALA A 251 11.98 -27.86 3.10
N ASP A 252 13.27 -28.03 2.87
CA ASP A 252 14.29 -28.00 3.92
C ASP A 252 14.54 -26.56 4.39
N MET A 253 14.57 -25.61 3.44
CA MET A 253 14.66 -24.18 3.74
C MET A 253 13.48 -23.71 4.62
N LEU A 254 12.24 -24.03 4.21
CA LEU A 254 11.03 -23.68 4.98
C LEU A 254 11.05 -24.31 6.38
N ARG A 255 11.51 -25.56 6.51
CA ARG A 255 11.66 -26.23 7.81
C ARG A 255 12.71 -25.53 8.69
N GLY A 256 13.82 -25.09 8.10
CA GLY A 256 14.83 -24.28 8.76
C GLY A 256 14.28 -22.95 9.28
N LEU A 257 13.61 -22.19 8.41
CA LEU A 257 12.98 -20.91 8.76
C LEU A 257 11.91 -21.05 9.85
N ALA A 258 11.13 -22.13 9.82
CA ALA A 258 10.14 -22.45 10.85
C ALA A 258 10.78 -22.76 12.23
N GLY A 259 12.06 -23.15 12.26
CA GLY A 259 12.84 -23.34 13.49
C GLY A 259 13.37 -22.04 14.11
N LEU A 260 13.46 -20.96 13.33
CA LEU A 260 13.97 -19.66 13.77
C LEU A 260 12.89 -18.86 14.51
N THR A 261 12.63 -19.23 15.76
CA THR A 261 11.51 -18.72 16.57
C THR A 261 11.85 -17.49 17.42
N ASP A 262 13.11 -17.07 17.48
CA ASP A 262 13.51 -15.87 18.20
C ASP A 262 12.82 -14.64 17.59
N PRO A 263 12.15 -13.79 18.41
CA PRO A 263 11.43 -12.63 17.90
C PRO A 263 12.30 -11.70 17.06
N LEU A 264 11.84 -11.38 15.84
CA LEU A 264 12.50 -10.50 14.88
C LEU A 264 11.51 -9.44 14.40
N SER A 265 12.01 -8.24 14.12
CA SER A 265 11.22 -7.15 13.54
C SER A 265 11.49 -6.97 12.05
N PHE A 266 10.70 -6.08 11.44
CA PHE A 266 10.92 -5.57 10.09
C PHE A 266 11.61 -4.19 10.13
N GLY A 267 12.27 -3.87 11.25
CA GLY A 267 13.06 -2.65 11.43
C GLY A 267 14.44 -2.78 10.75
N PRO A 268 15.09 -1.66 10.40
CA PRO A 268 16.39 -1.67 9.75
C PRO A 268 17.47 -2.44 10.52
N GLU A 269 17.32 -2.59 11.84
CA GLU A 269 18.18 -3.34 12.75
C GLU A 269 18.14 -4.87 12.54
N ASP A 270 16.96 -5.45 12.34
CA ASP A 270 16.79 -6.92 12.29
C ASP A 270 16.78 -7.47 10.85
N LEU A 271 16.48 -6.61 9.86
CA LEU A 271 16.39 -7.00 8.46
C LEU A 271 17.69 -7.60 7.88
N PRO A 272 18.91 -7.10 8.18
CA PRO A 272 20.15 -7.74 7.74
C PRO A 272 20.28 -9.18 8.26
N ASP A 273 19.90 -9.42 9.52
CA ASP A 273 20.01 -10.73 10.13
C ASP A 273 18.94 -11.68 9.59
N ALA A 274 17.71 -11.19 9.36
CA ALA A 274 16.67 -11.95 8.68
C ALA A 274 17.09 -12.39 7.25
N ALA A 275 17.76 -11.50 6.51
CA ALA A 275 18.30 -11.84 5.18
C ALA A 275 19.42 -12.90 5.27
N ARG A 276 20.35 -12.77 6.24
CA ARG A 276 21.42 -13.75 6.47
C ARG A 276 20.86 -15.12 6.87
N MET A 277 19.82 -15.15 7.71
CA MET A 277 19.11 -16.38 8.07
C MET A 277 18.50 -17.07 6.85
N LEU A 278 17.90 -16.29 5.94
CA LEU A 278 17.35 -16.80 4.70
C LEU A 278 18.43 -17.43 3.81
N GLU A 279 19.56 -16.74 3.62
CA GLU A 279 20.71 -17.24 2.87
C GLU A 279 21.28 -18.53 3.47
N ASN A 280 21.44 -18.58 4.79
CA ASN A 280 21.90 -19.78 5.50
C ASN A 280 20.92 -20.95 5.35
N ALA A 281 19.61 -20.67 5.39
CA ALA A 281 18.57 -21.67 5.19
C ALA A 281 18.59 -22.22 3.75
N GLY A 282 18.72 -21.35 2.75
CA GLY A 282 18.80 -21.73 1.34
C GLY A 282 20.08 -22.49 0.99
N SER A 283 21.18 -22.20 1.68
CA SER A 283 22.48 -22.87 1.49
C SER A 283 22.59 -24.22 2.22
N GLY A 284 21.57 -24.61 2.99
CA GLY A 284 21.61 -25.82 3.82
C GLY A 284 22.61 -25.74 4.99
N LEU A 285 23.05 -24.53 5.36
CA LEU A 285 24.01 -24.29 6.45
C LEU A 285 23.34 -24.25 7.83
N LEU A 286 22.01 -24.24 7.89
CA LEU A 286 21.28 -24.37 9.15
C LEU A 286 21.26 -25.84 9.61
N PRO A 287 21.82 -26.17 10.79
CA PRO A 287 21.76 -27.51 11.32
C PRO A 287 20.30 -27.87 11.62
N PRO A 288 19.91 -29.14 11.42
CA PRO A 288 18.60 -29.61 11.79
C PRO A 288 18.34 -29.35 13.27
N GLY A 289 17.29 -28.58 13.59
CA GLY A 289 16.94 -28.28 14.98
C GLY A 289 17.67 -27.07 15.59
N ALA A 290 18.28 -26.19 14.80
CA ALA A 290 18.74 -24.90 15.29
C ALA A 290 17.57 -24.12 15.95
N THR A 291 17.59 -24.03 17.28
CA THR A 291 16.67 -23.20 18.07
C THR A 291 17.49 -22.19 18.86
N GLY A 292 17.19 -20.89 18.73
CA GLY A 292 17.82 -19.83 19.52
C GLY A 292 19.21 -19.38 19.05
N VAL A 293 19.48 -18.06 19.13
CA VAL A 293 20.74 -17.25 19.22
C VAL A 293 22.03 -17.75 18.55
N TRP A 294 22.02 -18.74 17.66
CA TRP A 294 23.26 -19.29 17.09
C TRP A 294 23.95 -18.36 16.09
N TRP A 295 23.25 -17.32 15.65
CA TRP A 295 23.68 -16.40 14.60
C TRP A 295 24.19 -15.05 15.11
N LYS A 296 23.98 -14.70 16.39
CA LYS A 296 24.59 -13.48 16.94
C LYS A 296 26.09 -13.75 17.00
N PRO A 297 26.92 -13.07 16.19
CA PRO A 297 28.34 -13.08 16.46
C PRO A 297 28.46 -12.55 17.89
N GLU A 298 29.21 -13.24 18.75
CA GLU A 298 29.72 -12.59 19.94
C GLU A 298 30.56 -11.41 19.43
N HIS A 299 29.96 -10.23 19.35
CA HIS A 299 30.75 -9.02 19.29
C HIS A 299 31.57 -9.08 20.56
N PRO A 300 32.92 -9.16 20.49
CA PRO A 300 33.72 -9.06 21.68
C PRO A 300 33.29 -7.76 22.34
N VAL A 301 32.70 -7.87 23.52
CA VAL A 301 32.47 -6.73 24.39
C VAL A 301 33.87 -6.20 24.61
N LEU A 302 34.19 -5.11 23.92
CA LEU A 302 35.40 -4.36 24.18
C LEU A 302 35.19 -3.76 25.57
N GLU A 303 35.58 -4.52 26.60
CA GLU A 303 35.65 -4.03 27.96
C GLU A 303 36.60 -2.83 27.93
N ASP A 304 36.04 -1.63 28.01
CA ASP A 304 36.78 -0.41 28.27
C ASP A 304 37.32 -0.51 29.71
N PRO A 305 38.64 -0.62 29.93
CA PRO A 305 39.19 -0.82 31.26
C PRO A 305 39.24 0.47 32.10
N ARG A 306 38.40 1.47 31.79
CA ARG A 306 38.37 2.75 32.49
C ARG A 306 36.97 3.20 32.86
N THR A 307 36.36 2.53 33.83
CA THR A 307 35.42 3.18 34.76
C THR A 307 35.24 2.34 36.02
N GLY A 308 36.13 2.56 36.98
CA GLY A 308 35.84 2.29 38.39
C GLY A 308 35.45 3.61 39.08
N GLY A 309 34.36 3.59 39.86
CA GLY A 309 34.12 4.58 40.91
C GLY A 309 32.83 5.42 40.78
N PRO A 310 31.99 5.48 41.83
CA PRO A 310 30.65 6.08 41.80
C PRO A 310 30.60 7.52 42.33
N GLY A 311 29.57 8.27 41.93
CA GLY A 311 28.96 9.29 42.79
C GLY A 311 28.75 10.69 42.20
N ALA A 312 27.54 11.20 42.47
CA ALA A 312 27.12 12.60 42.60
C ALA A 312 26.82 13.44 41.34
N ASP A 313 25.55 13.87 41.30
CA ASP A 313 25.05 15.22 41.00
C ASP A 313 25.83 16.11 40.02
N THR A 314 25.16 16.53 38.94
CA THR A 314 24.66 17.91 38.77
C THR A 314 24.09 18.09 37.36
N GLY A 315 22.96 18.79 37.26
CA GLY A 315 22.32 19.09 35.99
C GLY A 315 23.11 20.11 35.17
N VAL A 316 22.89 20.11 33.85
CA VAL A 316 23.32 21.21 32.97
C VAL A 316 22.26 21.50 31.91
N ALA A 317 21.80 22.73 31.96
CA ALA A 317 21.04 23.42 30.93
C ALA A 317 21.92 23.81 29.74
N ALA A 318 21.25 24.01 28.60
CA ALA A 318 21.80 24.44 27.32
C ALA A 318 22.72 25.69 27.37
N GLY A 319 23.73 25.70 26.49
CA GLY A 319 24.57 26.88 26.27
C GLY A 319 25.33 26.84 24.93
N ARG A 320 24.96 27.75 24.03
CA ARG A 320 25.59 28.10 22.74
C ARG A 320 27.07 28.50 22.86
N ARG A 321 27.83 28.25 21.78
CA ARG A 321 28.71 29.14 20.95
C ARG A 321 29.91 28.30 20.46
N LYS A 322 30.49 28.35 19.25
CA LYS A 322 30.71 29.31 18.14
C LYS A 322 32.24 29.35 17.89
N ALA A 323 32.64 28.85 16.72
CA ALA A 323 33.74 29.30 15.83
C ALA A 323 35.25 29.24 16.23
N LEU A 324 36.01 28.49 15.41
CA LEU A 324 37.33 28.76 14.75
C LEU A 324 38.61 28.99 15.61
N PRO A 325 39.85 28.93 15.08
CA PRO A 325 40.41 28.37 13.81
C PRO A 325 41.67 27.44 14.03
N GLY A 326 42.30 26.97 12.94
CA GLY A 326 43.49 26.06 12.88
C GLY A 326 44.80 26.57 13.50
N PRO A 327 45.98 25.91 13.32
CA PRO A 327 46.64 25.78 12.01
C PRO A 327 47.57 24.54 11.76
N SER A 328 47.83 24.31 10.46
CA SER A 328 49.10 24.00 9.75
C SER A 328 50.18 22.97 10.23
N VAL A 329 50.42 21.95 9.35
CA VAL A 329 51.70 21.57 8.65
C VAL A 329 52.86 20.94 9.50
N PRO A 330 53.82 20.17 8.94
CA PRO A 330 53.84 19.00 8.03
C PRO A 330 54.66 17.80 8.63
N GLY A 331 54.84 16.69 7.88
CA GLY A 331 55.85 15.69 8.24
C GLY A 331 56.02 14.56 7.23
N SER A 332 57.03 14.72 6.37
CA SER A 332 57.61 13.72 5.48
C SER A 332 58.20 12.51 6.21
N GLY A 333 58.21 11.35 5.57
CA GLY A 333 59.01 10.19 6.01
C GLY A 333 58.91 9.01 5.07
N ASP A 334 59.83 8.96 4.11
CA ASP A 334 60.15 7.81 3.26
C ASP A 334 60.60 6.59 4.08
N GLY A 335 60.36 5.39 3.54
CA GLY A 335 60.91 4.14 4.10
C GLY A 335 60.39 2.88 3.41
N GLU A 336 60.96 2.56 2.25
CA GLU A 336 60.85 1.27 1.54
C GLU A 336 61.91 0.26 2.07
N PRO A 337 62.05 -0.99 1.56
CA PRO A 337 61.77 -2.20 2.33
C PRO A 337 62.94 -3.20 2.41
N VAL A 338 62.93 -4.15 3.35
CA VAL A 338 63.74 -5.40 3.26
C VAL A 338 63.19 -6.51 4.20
N PRO A 339 63.57 -7.80 4.06
CA PRO A 339 62.61 -8.89 3.92
C PRO A 339 62.88 -10.06 4.89
N GLY A 340 62.13 -11.16 4.71
CA GLY A 340 62.68 -12.51 4.90
C GLY A 340 62.54 -13.13 6.29
N GLY A 341 61.79 -14.23 6.35
CA GLY A 341 61.75 -15.11 7.51
C GLY A 341 61.01 -16.40 7.18
N GLY A 342 61.74 -17.35 6.60
CA GLY A 342 61.25 -18.70 6.32
C GLY A 342 61.10 -19.56 7.58
N GLY A 343 60.21 -20.54 7.51
CA GLY A 343 60.01 -21.54 8.55
C GLY A 343 59.22 -22.74 8.01
N SER A 344 59.96 -23.72 7.48
CA SER A 344 59.60 -25.14 7.36
C SER A 344 59.24 -25.69 8.77
N VAL A 345 58.42 -26.71 9.04
CA VAL A 345 58.45 -28.15 8.66
C VAL A 345 57.06 -28.81 9.07
N PRO A 346 56.85 -30.15 9.21
CA PRO A 346 55.97 -30.97 8.35
C PRO A 346 54.79 -31.65 9.11
N GLY A 347 54.06 -32.54 8.42
CA GLY A 347 53.47 -33.70 9.10
C GLY A 347 52.19 -34.26 8.50
N ALA A 348 52.32 -35.30 7.69
CA ALA A 348 51.22 -36.14 7.21
C ALA A 348 50.55 -36.92 8.36
N GLY A 349 49.23 -37.08 8.31
CA GLY A 349 48.44 -37.84 9.29
C GLY A 349 47.14 -38.42 8.71
N ALA A 350 47.25 -39.67 8.27
CA ALA A 350 46.26 -40.75 8.18
C ALA A 350 44.73 -40.48 8.12
N VAL A 351 44.17 -41.05 7.05
CA VAL A 351 42.74 -41.39 6.81
C VAL A 351 42.24 -42.48 7.78
N PRO A 352 41.00 -42.39 8.30
CA PRO A 352 40.29 -43.57 8.76
C PRO A 352 39.22 -44.04 7.76
N ARG A 353 39.12 -45.36 7.73
CA ARG A 353 38.45 -46.27 6.79
C ARG A 353 36.96 -46.38 7.13
N ALA A 354 36.11 -46.32 6.10
CA ALA A 354 34.67 -46.49 6.18
C ALA A 354 34.27 -47.92 6.60
N GLY A 355 33.33 -48.02 7.53
CA GLY A 355 32.72 -49.24 8.02
C GLY A 355 31.30 -49.46 7.47
N ALA A 356 31.12 -50.63 6.86
CA ALA A 356 29.95 -51.52 6.83
C ALA A 356 28.51 -50.94 6.79
N VAL A 357 27.85 -51.25 5.66
CA VAL A 357 26.40 -51.30 5.42
C VAL A 357 25.75 -52.48 6.16
N PRO A 358 24.50 -52.34 6.61
CA PRO A 358 23.57 -53.45 6.39
C PRO A 358 22.16 -53.03 5.95
N GLY A 359 21.55 -53.88 5.12
CA GLY A 359 20.12 -54.21 5.25
C GLY A 359 19.17 -53.61 4.22
N ALA A 360 19.13 -54.21 3.03
CA ALA A 360 17.98 -54.10 2.13
C ALA A 360 16.78 -54.86 2.74
N GLY A 361 15.68 -54.15 2.98
CA GLY A 361 14.42 -54.68 3.49
C GLY A 361 13.26 -54.32 2.56
N ALA A 362 12.51 -55.35 2.18
CA ALA A 362 11.48 -55.40 1.16
C ALA A 362 10.37 -54.33 1.19
N VAL A 363 9.95 -53.93 -0.01
CA VAL A 363 8.68 -53.24 -0.32
C VAL A 363 7.58 -54.29 -0.49
N PRO A 364 6.36 -54.04 0.03
CA PRO A 364 5.16 -54.55 -0.62
C PRO A 364 4.26 -53.43 -1.18
N ARG A 365 3.69 -53.81 -2.31
CA ARG A 365 2.77 -53.11 -3.20
C ARG A 365 1.36 -52.95 -2.61
N ALA A 366 0.77 -51.79 -2.87
CA ALA A 366 -0.58 -51.50 -3.38
C ALA A 366 -1.82 -52.27 -2.86
N GLY A 367 -2.84 -51.47 -2.49
CA GLY A 367 -4.26 -51.82 -2.32
C GLY A 367 -4.84 -50.99 -1.16
N ALA A 368 -6.02 -50.39 -1.20
CA ALA A 368 -7.10 -50.31 -2.16
C ALA A 368 -7.96 -49.07 -1.80
N THR A 369 -8.68 -48.57 -2.78
CA THR A 369 -9.74 -47.57 -2.72
C THR A 369 -10.91 -48.03 -1.85
N VAL A 370 -11.40 -47.17 -0.95
CA VAL A 370 -12.76 -47.24 -0.38
C VAL A 370 -13.34 -45.81 -0.30
N PRO A 371 -14.53 -45.56 -0.87
CA PRO A 371 -15.18 -44.25 -0.77
C PRO A 371 -15.99 -44.15 0.53
N TYR A 372 -15.75 -43.09 1.31
CA TYR A 372 -16.59 -42.74 2.45
C TYR A 372 -17.77 -41.87 1.98
N ARG A 373 -18.98 -42.35 2.27
CA ARG A 373 -20.28 -41.73 1.95
C ARG A 373 -20.84 -41.13 3.25
N PRO A 374 -21.07 -39.81 3.38
CA PRO A 374 -21.71 -39.28 4.58
C PRO A 374 -23.22 -39.54 4.50
N LYS A 375 -23.76 -40.18 5.56
CA LYS A 375 -25.20 -40.28 5.79
C LYS A 375 -25.73 -38.91 6.22
N VAL A 376 -26.68 -38.42 5.44
CA VAL A 376 -27.62 -37.36 5.81
C VAL A 376 -28.54 -37.89 6.90
N ALA A 377 -28.59 -37.23 8.05
CA ALA A 377 -29.65 -37.42 9.05
C ALA A 377 -30.50 -36.15 9.09
N VAL A 378 -31.67 -36.26 8.46
CA VAL A 378 -32.82 -35.37 8.59
C VAL A 378 -33.68 -35.88 9.75
N GLY A 379 -34.23 -34.98 10.55
CA GLY A 379 -35.27 -35.25 11.54
C GLY A 379 -35.13 -34.34 12.76
N GLN A 380 -35.76 -33.17 12.76
CA GLN A 380 -37.18 -32.91 13.11
C GLN A 380 -37.33 -32.41 14.56
N THR A 381 -37.77 -31.16 14.65
CA THR A 381 -38.49 -30.54 15.77
C THR A 381 -39.81 -31.28 16.04
N PRO A 382 -40.31 -31.27 17.30
CA PRO A 382 -41.28 -30.25 17.77
C PRO A 382 -41.00 -29.90 19.25
N GLY A 383 -41.63 -28.96 19.95
CA GLY A 383 -42.78 -28.09 19.74
C GLY A 383 -43.08 -27.42 21.08
N THR A 384 -43.42 -26.15 20.97
CA THR A 384 -44.15 -25.20 21.83
C THR A 384 -44.76 -25.61 23.19
N THR A 385 -44.80 -24.60 24.08
CA THR A 385 -45.73 -24.28 25.20
C THR A 385 -45.39 -24.70 26.63
N GLY A 386 -45.53 -23.73 27.56
CA GLY A 386 -46.01 -24.00 28.92
C GLY A 386 -45.28 -23.32 30.09
N GLN A 387 -45.68 -22.08 30.41
CA GLN A 387 -45.99 -21.54 31.74
C GLN A 387 -44.99 -21.63 32.92
N THR A 388 -44.79 -20.43 33.50
CA THR A 388 -44.37 -20.09 34.87
C THR A 388 -45.18 -20.77 35.97
N PRO A 389 -44.59 -20.96 37.17
CA PRO A 389 -44.89 -20.04 38.27
C PRO A 389 -43.64 -19.62 39.08
N GLY A 390 -43.74 -18.46 39.71
CA GLY A 390 -42.63 -17.76 40.36
C GLY A 390 -42.26 -18.22 41.77
N THR A 391 -41.17 -17.66 42.26
CA THR A 391 -40.82 -17.64 43.68
C THR A 391 -40.11 -16.33 44.03
N THR A 392 -40.75 -15.59 44.94
CA THR A 392 -40.25 -14.39 45.61
C THR A 392 -39.08 -14.77 46.54
N GLY A 393 -37.95 -14.07 46.41
CA GLY A 393 -36.80 -14.22 47.31
C GLY A 393 -36.17 -12.87 47.61
N GLN A 394 -36.55 -12.28 48.74
CA GLN A 394 -35.91 -11.11 49.36
C GLN A 394 -34.45 -11.41 49.70
N ILE A 395 -33.52 -10.52 49.35
CA ILE A 395 -32.23 -10.41 50.04
C ILE A 395 -32.00 -8.97 50.49
N ARG A 396 -31.76 -8.88 51.79
CA ARG A 396 -31.53 -7.72 52.65
C ARG A 396 -30.32 -6.88 52.21
N ALA A 397 -30.50 -5.58 52.32
CA ALA A 397 -29.44 -4.59 52.46
C ALA A 397 -28.64 -4.81 53.76
N ALA A 398 -27.30 -4.86 53.64
CA ALA A 398 -26.38 -4.76 54.77
C ALA A 398 -25.57 -3.46 54.61
N LYS A 399 -25.87 -2.50 55.48
CA LYS A 399 -25.22 -1.20 55.61
C LYS A 399 -24.13 -1.35 56.68
N GLY A 400 -22.87 -1.40 56.27
CA GLY A 400 -21.72 -1.48 57.17
C GLY A 400 -21.18 -0.09 57.51
N GLN A 401 -21.34 0.31 58.77
CA GLN A 401 -20.58 1.39 59.41
C GLN A 401 -19.17 0.91 59.75
N ALA A 402 -18.15 1.72 59.47
CA ALA A 402 -16.82 1.57 60.05
C ALA A 402 -16.20 2.95 60.34
N THR A 403 -16.20 3.28 61.64
CA THR A 403 -15.13 3.90 62.44
C THR A 403 -14.23 4.98 61.85
N ALA A 404 -14.35 6.16 62.44
CA ALA A 404 -13.37 7.24 62.40
C ALA A 404 -12.11 6.89 63.23
N ALA A 405 -10.94 7.13 62.66
CA ALA A 405 -9.68 7.26 63.39
C ALA A 405 -8.88 8.43 62.82
N THR A 406 -8.54 9.35 63.72
CA THR A 406 -7.70 10.53 63.60
C THR A 406 -6.27 10.17 63.20
N GLY A 407 -5.63 10.95 62.31
CA GLY A 407 -4.19 10.86 62.10
C GLY A 407 -3.62 11.68 60.93
N GLN A 408 -3.01 12.81 61.28
CA GLN A 408 -1.87 13.49 60.65
C GLN A 408 -1.95 14.08 59.22
N VAL A 409 -1.77 15.41 59.21
CA VAL A 409 -1.36 16.30 58.12
C VAL A 409 0.06 15.96 57.65
N PRO A 410 0.35 16.10 56.34
CA PRO A 410 1.55 16.87 55.98
C PRO A 410 1.36 17.87 54.83
N ALA A 411 2.02 19.01 55.06
CA ALA A 411 2.82 19.82 54.14
C ALA A 411 2.16 20.57 52.95
N ALA A 412 2.43 21.88 52.98
CA ALA A 412 1.99 22.92 52.08
C ALA A 412 2.61 22.82 50.68
N ALA A 413 1.83 23.28 49.69
CA ALA A 413 2.26 23.48 48.32
C ALA A 413 3.31 24.62 48.21
N PRO A 414 4.29 24.49 47.28
CA PRO A 414 5.40 25.42 47.14
C PRO A 414 4.97 26.81 46.59
N PRO A 415 5.68 27.89 47.01
CA PRO A 415 5.29 29.29 46.76
C PRO A 415 5.36 29.76 45.30
N LEU A 416 5.87 28.94 44.38
CA LEU A 416 5.97 29.26 42.95
C LEU A 416 4.64 29.15 42.18
N MET A 417 3.62 28.50 42.77
CA MET A 417 2.30 28.34 42.16
C MET A 417 1.31 29.47 42.52
N ARG A 418 1.65 30.33 43.50
CA ARG A 418 0.87 31.54 43.84
C ARG A 418 1.17 32.73 42.93
N ALA A 419 2.29 32.75 42.23
CA ALA A 419 2.66 33.84 41.31
C ALA A 419 2.00 33.73 39.92
N ALA A 420 1.55 32.54 39.51
CA ALA A 420 0.87 32.33 38.23
C ALA A 420 -0.66 32.59 38.27
N LEU A 421 -1.25 32.67 39.47
CA LEU A 421 -2.67 32.98 39.67
C LEU A 421 -2.95 34.47 39.91
N GLY A 422 -1.93 35.29 40.19
CA GLY A 422 -2.08 36.75 40.34
C GLY A 422 -2.18 37.52 39.01
N GLY A 423 -1.76 36.91 37.89
CA GLY A 423 -1.79 37.55 36.56
C GLY A 423 -3.15 37.52 35.86
N LEU A 424 -4.08 36.68 36.29
CA LEU A 424 -5.42 36.54 35.70
C LEU A 424 -6.47 37.49 36.33
N GLU A 425 -6.25 37.96 37.56
CA GLU A 425 -7.15 38.94 38.20
C GLU A 425 -6.88 40.39 37.76
N GLN A 426 -5.68 40.68 37.23
CA GLN A 426 -5.33 42.01 36.74
C GLN A 426 -5.93 42.29 35.34
N ALA A 427 -6.11 41.26 34.51
CA ALA A 427 -6.71 41.35 33.18
C ALA A 427 -8.26 41.47 33.20
N ASP A 428 -8.91 41.09 34.32
CA ASP A 428 -10.37 41.24 34.49
C ASP A 428 -10.80 42.63 34.99
N ARG A 429 -9.87 43.42 35.55
CA ARG A 429 -10.15 44.80 35.99
C ARG A 429 -10.11 45.83 34.86
N GLU A 430 -9.30 45.62 33.81
CA GLU A 430 -9.23 46.56 32.69
C GLU A 430 -10.38 46.45 31.68
N ARG A 431 -11.17 45.35 31.72
CA ARG A 431 -12.40 45.22 30.89
C ARG A 431 -13.63 45.95 31.43
N ARG A 432 -13.60 46.48 32.66
CA ARG A 432 -14.80 47.07 33.31
C ARG A 432 -14.96 48.58 33.16
N LEU A 433 -14.27 49.22 32.21
CA LEU A 433 -14.40 50.67 31.97
C LEU A 433 -14.95 51.08 30.61
N LEU A 434 -15.47 50.14 29.80
CA LEU A 434 -16.11 50.46 28.51
C LEU A 434 -17.37 49.62 28.26
N SER A 435 -18.49 49.91 28.93
CA SER A 435 -19.81 49.51 28.40
C SER A 435 -20.97 50.36 28.93
N GLY A 436 -21.25 51.48 28.24
CA GLY A 436 -22.45 52.31 28.46
C GLY A 436 -23.71 51.78 27.79
N TRP A 437 -23.85 50.47 27.59
CA TRP A 437 -25.08 49.82 27.10
C TRP A 437 -25.46 48.76 28.13
N GLY A 438 -26.65 48.91 28.73
CA GLY A 438 -27.16 47.95 29.71
C GLY A 438 -27.17 46.53 29.13
N LEU A 439 -26.73 45.57 29.95
CA LEU A 439 -26.54 44.16 29.57
C LEU A 439 -27.75 43.58 28.81
N ASN A 440 -28.95 44.00 29.20
CA ASN A 440 -30.21 43.56 28.61
C ASN A 440 -30.40 43.98 27.14
N GLY A 441 -29.85 45.13 26.73
CA GLY A 441 -29.92 45.60 25.34
C GLY A 441 -29.03 44.78 24.42
N LYS A 442 -27.82 44.42 24.88
CA LYS A 442 -26.88 43.59 24.11
C LYS A 442 -27.39 42.16 23.96
N VAL A 443 -27.96 41.59 25.03
CA VAL A 443 -28.54 40.24 24.99
C VAL A 443 -29.76 40.20 24.05
N SER A 444 -30.62 41.23 24.07
CA SER A 444 -31.81 41.27 23.21
C SER A 444 -31.44 41.33 21.72
N VAL A 445 -30.41 42.09 21.33
CA VAL A 445 -29.95 42.16 19.94
C VAL A 445 -29.35 40.82 19.49
N VAL A 446 -28.52 40.18 20.32
CA VAL A 446 -27.92 38.88 19.98
C VAL A 446 -29.00 37.79 19.83
N VAL A 447 -29.98 37.75 20.74
CA VAL A 447 -31.09 36.79 20.66
C VAL A 447 -31.95 37.03 19.41
N ALA A 448 -32.23 38.29 19.06
CA ALA A 448 -33.01 38.61 17.86
C ALA A 448 -32.31 38.15 16.57
N PHE A 449 -31.01 38.38 16.44
CA PHE A 449 -30.24 37.93 15.27
C PHE A 449 -30.08 36.41 15.20
N ALA A 450 -29.87 35.73 16.34
CA ALA A 450 -29.83 34.27 16.38
C ALA A 450 -31.17 33.65 15.95
N THR A 451 -32.28 34.22 16.42
CA THR A 451 -33.63 33.75 16.06
C THR A 451 -33.91 33.96 14.57
N LEU A 452 -33.50 35.09 14.00
CA LEU A 452 -33.63 35.36 12.56
C LEU A 452 -32.84 34.35 11.72
N ALA A 453 -31.60 34.04 12.12
CA ALA A 453 -30.75 33.07 11.42
C ALA A 453 -31.35 31.65 11.43
N ILE A 454 -31.86 31.20 12.58
CA ILE A 454 -32.52 29.89 12.71
C ILE A 454 -33.78 29.84 11.84
N THR A 455 -34.56 30.92 11.80
CA THR A 455 -35.79 31.00 11.00
C THR A 455 -35.48 30.94 9.49
N LEU A 456 -34.42 31.62 9.03
CA LEU A 456 -33.99 31.57 7.63
C LEU A 456 -33.52 30.17 7.21
N ILE A 457 -32.77 29.48 8.07
CA ILE A 457 -32.33 28.09 7.81
C ILE A 457 -33.54 27.15 7.73
N GLY A 458 -34.49 27.26 8.66
CA GLY A 458 -35.72 26.46 8.65
C GLY A 458 -36.58 26.70 7.41
N THR A 459 -36.69 27.96 6.96
CA THR A 459 -37.48 28.32 5.77
C THR A 459 -36.82 27.78 4.49
N GLY A 460 -35.49 27.81 4.40
CA GLY A 460 -34.74 27.21 3.29
C GLY A 460 -34.90 25.68 3.19
N ALA A 461 -34.90 24.99 4.33
CA ALA A 461 -35.13 23.55 4.38
C ALA A 461 -36.56 23.15 3.94
N VAL A 462 -37.58 23.92 4.34
CA VAL A 462 -38.97 23.69 3.94
C VAL A 462 -39.20 23.99 2.46
N ALA A 463 -38.53 24.99 1.89
CA ALA A 463 -38.59 25.28 0.45
C ALA A 463 -37.95 24.17 -0.40
N MET A 464 -36.83 23.60 0.06
CA MET A 464 -36.19 22.44 -0.58
C MET A 464 -37.07 21.18 -0.54
N LEU A 465 -37.82 20.98 0.55
CA LEU A 465 -38.74 19.84 0.70
C LEU A 465 -40.07 19.99 -0.06
N ARG A 466 -40.39 21.17 -0.59
CA ARG A 466 -41.63 21.45 -1.33
C ARG A 466 -41.45 21.66 -2.83
N ALA A 467 -40.26 21.45 -3.39
CA ALA A 467 -40.08 21.46 -4.84
C ALA A 467 -40.95 20.35 -5.46
N PRO A 468 -41.92 20.69 -6.35
CA PRO A 468 -42.81 19.69 -6.93
C PRO A 468 -42.00 18.77 -7.85
N GLY A 469 -42.03 17.47 -7.56
CA GLY A 469 -41.51 16.44 -8.45
C GLY A 469 -42.28 16.50 -9.76
N GLY A 470 -41.68 17.10 -10.78
CA GLY A 470 -42.17 17.01 -12.14
C GLY A 470 -41.85 15.63 -12.68
N ASP A 471 -42.86 14.96 -13.22
CA ASP A 471 -42.69 13.73 -13.97
C ASP A 471 -41.66 13.96 -15.09
N PRO A 472 -40.67 13.06 -15.26
CA PRO A 472 -39.69 13.19 -16.32
C PRO A 472 -40.40 13.13 -17.68
N PRO A 473 -40.00 13.95 -18.66
CA PRO A 473 -40.56 13.86 -20.01
C PRO A 473 -40.27 12.46 -20.56
N ALA A 474 -41.28 11.86 -21.18
CA ALA A 474 -41.15 10.60 -21.90
C ALA A 474 -39.99 10.73 -22.92
N MET A 475 -38.85 10.11 -22.61
CA MET A 475 -37.79 9.89 -23.59
C MET A 475 -38.35 8.96 -24.65
N GLY A 476 -38.52 9.48 -25.86
CA GLY A 476 -38.77 8.67 -27.04
C GLY A 476 -37.57 7.77 -27.33
N ASP A 477 -37.88 6.56 -27.82
CA ASP A 477 -36.98 5.50 -28.24
C ASP A 477 -35.97 5.96 -29.31
N ALA A 478 -34.91 6.63 -28.88
CA ALA A 478 -33.65 6.73 -29.61
C ALA A 478 -32.59 5.96 -28.82
N ALA A 479 -32.82 4.67 -28.58
CA ALA A 479 -31.75 3.77 -28.18
C ALA A 479 -30.78 3.68 -29.36
N GLY A 480 -29.73 4.51 -29.32
CA GLY A 480 -28.56 4.31 -30.18
C GLY A 480 -28.06 2.87 -30.02
N PRO A 481 -27.54 2.25 -31.08
CA PRO A 481 -27.04 0.88 -31.00
C PRO A 481 -26.08 0.75 -29.82
N GLU A 482 -26.33 -0.20 -28.93
CA GLU A 482 -25.44 -0.47 -27.80
C GLU A 482 -24.03 -0.66 -28.34
N SER A 483 -23.09 0.19 -27.90
CA SER A 483 -21.72 0.14 -28.38
C SER A 483 -21.12 -1.24 -28.08
N GLY A 484 -20.80 -1.97 -29.15
CA GLY A 484 -20.25 -3.33 -29.05
C GLY A 484 -18.89 -3.39 -28.34
N THR A 485 -18.44 -4.61 -28.07
CA THR A 485 -17.07 -4.87 -27.62
C THR A 485 -16.16 -5.01 -28.84
N VAL A 486 -15.03 -4.31 -28.85
CA VAL A 486 -13.96 -4.45 -29.84
C VAL A 486 -12.86 -5.32 -29.26
N VAL A 487 -12.49 -6.38 -29.98
CA VAL A 487 -11.38 -7.26 -29.58
C VAL A 487 -10.07 -6.66 -30.07
N VAL A 488 -9.16 -6.36 -29.13
CA VAL A 488 -7.80 -5.87 -29.43
C VAL A 488 -6.83 -7.01 -29.31
N GLN A 489 -6.27 -7.45 -30.44
CA GLN A 489 -5.27 -8.49 -30.46
C GLN A 489 -3.87 -7.89 -30.62
N ALA A 490 -3.04 -8.05 -29.61
CA ALA A 490 -1.73 -7.39 -29.54
C ALA A 490 -0.61 -8.37 -29.17
N PRO A 491 0.64 -8.08 -29.56
CA PRO A 491 1.80 -8.83 -29.08
C PRO A 491 1.90 -8.81 -27.55
N SER A 492 2.43 -9.89 -26.99
CA SER A 492 2.64 -10.06 -25.54
C SER A 492 3.80 -9.23 -24.96
N GLY A 493 4.66 -8.66 -25.83
CA GLY A 493 5.85 -7.93 -25.44
C GLY A 493 5.53 -6.74 -24.54
N ARG A 494 6.30 -6.56 -23.47
CA ARG A 494 6.17 -5.40 -22.57
C ARG A 494 6.43 -4.10 -23.31
N GLU A 495 7.34 -4.15 -24.26
CA GLU A 495 7.66 -3.06 -25.17
C GLU A 495 6.44 -2.60 -25.99
N ASP A 496 5.46 -3.48 -26.26
CA ASP A 496 4.24 -3.19 -27.03
C ASP A 496 3.12 -2.55 -26.19
N ALA A 497 3.32 -2.40 -24.86
CA ALA A 497 2.29 -1.93 -23.93
C ALA A 497 1.74 -0.54 -24.30
N PHE A 498 2.61 0.41 -24.68
CA PHE A 498 2.16 1.76 -25.06
C PHE A 498 1.17 1.74 -26.22
N ALA A 499 1.50 1.03 -27.30
CA ALA A 499 0.64 0.97 -28.48
C ALA A 499 -0.69 0.25 -28.19
N ARG A 500 -0.65 -0.80 -27.39
CA ARG A 500 -1.83 -1.53 -26.93
C ARG A 500 -2.74 -0.65 -26.07
N ASP A 501 -2.17 0.05 -25.09
CA ASP A 501 -2.92 0.89 -24.17
C ASP A 501 -3.48 2.14 -24.92
N LEU A 502 -2.76 2.65 -25.91
CA LEU A 502 -3.21 3.72 -26.81
C LEU A 502 -4.43 3.29 -27.62
N VAL A 503 -4.38 2.12 -28.24
CA VAL A 503 -5.50 1.57 -29.03
C VAL A 503 -6.72 1.32 -28.15
N ALA A 504 -6.53 0.74 -26.96
CA ALA A 504 -7.61 0.53 -26.00
C ALA A 504 -8.27 1.84 -25.57
N GLU A 505 -7.49 2.89 -25.35
CA GLU A 505 -8.00 4.22 -25.00
C GLU A 505 -8.76 4.87 -26.15
N VAL A 506 -8.26 4.76 -27.39
CA VAL A 506 -8.97 5.25 -28.58
C VAL A 506 -10.34 4.56 -28.71
N ILE A 507 -10.38 3.23 -28.57
CA ILE A 507 -11.61 2.42 -28.59
C ILE A 507 -12.59 2.94 -27.52
N ARG A 508 -12.11 3.12 -26.28
CA ARG A 508 -12.91 3.65 -25.18
C ARG A 508 -13.49 5.03 -25.48
N ARG A 509 -12.71 5.94 -26.07
CA ARG A 509 -13.14 7.30 -26.42
C ARG A 509 -14.13 7.34 -27.57
N THR A 510 -14.07 6.37 -28.48
CA THR A 510 -15.08 6.17 -29.53
C THR A 510 -16.36 5.50 -29.03
N GLY A 511 -16.46 5.22 -27.72
CA GLY A 511 -17.67 4.70 -27.07
C GLY A 511 -17.76 3.18 -27.02
N TYR A 512 -16.78 2.45 -27.54
CA TYR A 512 -16.72 0.98 -27.52
C TYR A 512 -16.09 0.47 -26.21
N ARG A 513 -16.41 -0.77 -25.84
CA ARG A 513 -15.63 -1.51 -24.83
C ARG A 513 -14.48 -2.24 -25.50
N SER A 514 -13.31 -2.32 -24.86
CA SER A 514 -12.17 -3.08 -25.39
C SER A 514 -11.98 -4.39 -24.62
N GLU A 515 -11.83 -5.51 -25.33
CA GLU A 515 -11.31 -6.77 -24.79
C GLU A 515 -9.90 -7.02 -25.34
N ILE A 516 -8.88 -6.94 -24.49
CA ILE A 516 -7.49 -7.11 -24.92
C ILE A 516 -7.10 -8.59 -24.84
N ARG A 517 -6.66 -9.16 -25.97
CA ARG A 517 -6.12 -10.52 -26.09
C ARG A 517 -4.65 -10.46 -26.50
N LEU A 518 -3.77 -10.94 -25.62
CA LEU A 518 -2.33 -11.03 -25.91
C LEU A 518 -2.04 -12.31 -26.68
N SER A 519 -1.30 -12.20 -27.80
CA SER A 519 -0.92 -13.34 -28.64
C SER A 519 0.45 -13.10 -29.26
N ASP A 520 1.26 -14.15 -29.39
CA ASP A 520 2.55 -14.09 -30.11
C ASP A 520 2.34 -14.09 -31.63
N THR A 521 1.23 -14.63 -32.12
CA THR A 521 0.79 -14.61 -33.52
C THR A 521 -0.55 -13.87 -33.65
N PRO A 522 -0.58 -12.54 -33.40
CA PRO A 522 -1.83 -11.79 -33.33
C PRO A 522 -2.64 -11.81 -34.63
N ALA A 523 -2.00 -12.08 -35.77
CA ALA A 523 -2.68 -12.21 -37.06
C ALA A 523 -3.44 -13.53 -37.27
N GLU A 524 -3.08 -14.62 -36.59
CA GLU A 524 -3.67 -15.94 -36.86
C GLU A 524 -4.97 -16.16 -36.08
N THR A 525 -5.14 -15.44 -34.98
CA THR A 525 -6.21 -15.66 -34.00
C THR A 525 -7.27 -14.56 -34.01
N ALA A 526 -7.22 -13.65 -34.99
CA ALA A 526 -8.05 -12.46 -35.02
C ALA A 526 -9.50 -12.81 -35.39
N PRO A 527 -10.51 -12.38 -34.61
CA PRO A 527 -11.89 -12.65 -34.96
C PRO A 527 -12.30 -11.86 -36.21
N VAL A 528 -12.88 -12.56 -37.18
CA VAL A 528 -13.33 -11.96 -38.46
C VAL A 528 -14.76 -11.40 -38.34
N ALA A 529 -15.60 -12.00 -37.50
CA ALA A 529 -17.03 -11.70 -37.42
C ALA A 529 -17.40 -10.53 -36.50
N GLU A 530 -16.52 -10.16 -35.57
CA GLU A 530 -16.74 -9.10 -34.56
C GLU A 530 -15.78 -7.95 -34.80
N PRO A 531 -16.11 -6.70 -34.39
CA PRO A 531 -15.19 -5.57 -34.48
C PRO A 531 -13.83 -5.90 -33.84
N ALA A 532 -12.76 -5.85 -34.63
CA ALA A 532 -11.44 -6.27 -34.19
C ALA A 532 -10.34 -5.31 -34.65
N VAL A 533 -9.37 -5.10 -33.77
CA VAL A 533 -8.14 -4.36 -34.05
C VAL A 533 -6.95 -5.26 -33.75
N VAL A 534 -6.06 -5.43 -34.73
CA VAL A 534 -4.87 -6.29 -34.63
C VAL A 534 -3.62 -5.42 -34.74
N LEU A 535 -2.69 -5.61 -33.80
CA LEU A 535 -1.38 -4.97 -33.82
C LEU A 535 -0.34 -5.94 -34.35
N VAL A 536 0.29 -5.60 -35.48
CA VAL A 536 1.29 -6.44 -36.14
C VAL A 536 2.64 -5.74 -36.15
N LYS A 537 3.70 -6.46 -35.78
CA LYS A 537 5.07 -5.93 -35.81
C LYS A 537 5.49 -5.69 -37.26
N ILE A 538 5.86 -4.46 -37.59
CA ILE A 538 6.49 -4.14 -38.88
C ILE A 538 8.00 -4.32 -38.71
N PRO A 539 8.69 -5.01 -39.64
CA PRO A 539 10.14 -4.92 -39.72
C PRO A 539 10.56 -3.45 -39.75
N PRO A 540 11.70 -3.07 -39.18
CA PRO A 540 12.20 -1.70 -39.29
C PRO A 540 12.47 -1.38 -40.77
N ALA A 541 11.46 -0.84 -41.45
CA ALA A 541 11.61 -0.35 -42.80
C ALA A 541 12.43 0.93 -42.78
N ASP A 542 13.16 1.17 -43.86
CA ASP A 542 13.83 2.44 -44.09
C ASP A 542 12.83 3.58 -43.88
N PRO A 543 13.09 4.54 -42.97
CA PRO A 543 12.18 5.65 -42.69
C PRO A 543 11.84 6.49 -43.94
N ALA A 544 12.64 6.42 -45.01
CA ALA A 544 12.33 7.01 -46.30
C ALA A 544 11.07 6.41 -46.98
N LEU A 545 10.64 5.21 -46.57
CA LEU A 545 9.46 4.52 -47.11
C LEU A 545 8.15 4.81 -46.35
N LEU A 546 8.18 5.59 -45.26
CA LEU A 546 7.01 5.82 -44.39
C LEU A 546 6.03 6.90 -44.90
N GLY A 547 6.33 7.58 -46.02
CA GLY A 547 5.47 8.65 -46.57
C GLY A 547 4.14 8.15 -47.17
N ALA A 548 4.04 6.87 -47.50
CA ALA A 548 2.80 6.17 -47.81
C ALA A 548 2.80 4.87 -46.98
N LEU A 549 1.66 4.49 -46.39
CA LEU A 549 1.52 3.20 -45.69
C LEU A 549 2.14 2.12 -46.60
N PRO A 550 3.20 1.41 -46.14
CA PRO A 550 3.91 0.49 -47.01
C PRO A 550 2.90 -0.51 -47.55
N THR A 551 2.83 -0.66 -48.88
CA THR A 551 2.09 -1.75 -49.52
C THR A 551 2.82 -3.03 -49.16
N TRP A 552 2.54 -3.54 -47.97
CA TRP A 552 3.12 -4.77 -47.43
C TRP A 552 2.82 -5.89 -48.43
N PRO A 553 3.83 -6.49 -49.08
CA PRO A 553 3.59 -7.53 -50.06
C PRO A 553 2.98 -8.73 -49.33
N ALA A 554 1.70 -8.98 -49.61
CA ALA A 554 0.85 -9.99 -48.99
C ALA A 554 0.63 -9.83 -47.47
N ASN A 555 -0.15 -8.83 -47.05
CA ASN A 555 -0.76 -8.84 -45.72
C ASN A 555 -1.77 -10.02 -45.66
N PRO A 556 -1.51 -11.11 -44.92
CA PRO A 556 -2.42 -12.26 -44.88
C PRO A 556 -3.79 -11.90 -44.29
N LEU A 557 -3.86 -10.84 -43.48
CA LEU A 557 -5.09 -10.34 -42.89
C LEU A 557 -5.95 -9.53 -43.89
N ALA A 558 -5.38 -9.04 -45.00
CA ALA A 558 -6.17 -8.36 -46.02
C ALA A 558 -7.19 -9.31 -46.67
N ALA A 559 -6.82 -10.58 -46.86
CA ALA A 559 -7.73 -11.63 -47.32
C ALA A 559 -8.84 -11.94 -46.31
N GLN A 560 -8.63 -11.61 -45.03
CA GLN A 560 -9.59 -11.76 -43.93
C GLN A 560 -10.40 -10.48 -43.68
N GLY A 561 -10.31 -9.47 -44.56
CA GLY A 561 -11.07 -8.24 -44.46
C GLY A 561 -10.49 -7.18 -43.51
N PHE A 562 -9.21 -7.27 -43.14
CA PHE A 562 -8.53 -6.22 -42.38
C PHE A 562 -7.85 -5.20 -43.29
N SER A 563 -8.02 -3.92 -42.96
CA SER A 563 -7.31 -2.80 -43.59
C SER A 563 -6.30 -2.18 -42.62
N ALA A 564 -5.16 -1.75 -43.14
CA ALA A 564 -4.21 -0.95 -42.36
C ALA A 564 -4.74 0.46 -42.18
N VAL A 565 -4.80 0.90 -40.92
CA VAL A 565 -5.39 2.17 -40.52
C VAL A 565 -4.33 3.13 -40.02
N ALA A 566 -3.36 2.65 -39.25
CA ALA A 566 -2.31 3.48 -38.66
C ALA A 566 -1.02 2.69 -38.47
N ALA A 567 0.09 3.41 -38.27
CA ALA A 567 1.33 2.86 -37.73
C ALA A 567 1.64 3.59 -36.42
N ILE A 568 1.82 2.84 -35.33
CA ILE A 568 2.16 3.39 -34.02
C ILE A 568 3.64 3.10 -33.76
N PRO A 569 4.52 4.12 -33.71
CA PRO A 569 5.89 3.93 -33.30
C PRO A 569 5.92 3.49 -31.84
N VAL A 570 6.76 2.51 -31.56
CA VAL A 570 6.95 1.98 -30.22
C VAL A 570 8.25 2.53 -29.66
N PRO A 571 8.23 3.22 -28.50
CA PRO A 571 9.46 3.72 -27.90
C PRO A 571 10.44 2.56 -27.68
N ASN A 572 11.71 2.79 -28.01
CA ASN A 572 12.73 1.80 -27.75
C ASN A 572 12.89 1.63 -26.23
N GLN A 573 13.02 0.38 -25.78
CA GLN A 573 13.31 0.10 -24.37
C GLN A 573 14.73 0.53 -24.01
N ASP A 574 15.62 0.58 -25.00
CA ASP A 574 16.95 1.11 -24.81
C ASP A 574 17.00 2.60 -25.12
N VAL A 575 17.73 3.34 -24.31
CA VAL A 575 18.00 4.76 -24.51
C VAL A 575 19.50 5.01 -24.53
N LEU A 576 19.90 6.02 -25.28
CA LEU A 576 21.28 6.48 -25.32
C LEU A 576 21.50 7.48 -24.18
N VAL A 577 22.35 7.10 -23.22
CA VAL A 577 22.85 8.01 -22.18
C VAL A 577 24.28 8.41 -22.49
N TYR A 578 24.70 9.58 -22.03
CA TYR A 578 26.05 10.09 -22.26
C TYR A 578 26.61 10.81 -21.05
N ASP A 579 27.94 10.86 -20.96
CA ASP A 579 28.63 11.65 -19.92
C ASP A 579 28.82 13.08 -20.43
N ALA A 580 28.10 14.04 -19.85
CA ALA A 580 28.20 15.46 -20.21
C ALA A 580 29.59 16.06 -19.98
N GLY A 581 30.42 15.42 -19.14
CA GLY A 581 31.83 15.78 -18.95
C GLY A 581 32.74 15.28 -20.07
N LEU A 582 32.31 14.32 -20.88
CA LEU A 582 33.10 13.72 -21.96
C LEU A 582 32.62 14.15 -23.35
N ILE A 583 31.31 14.33 -23.54
CA ILE A 583 30.73 14.71 -24.84
C ILE A 583 29.56 15.68 -24.67
N LYS A 584 29.53 16.70 -25.55
CA LYS A 584 28.40 17.61 -25.65
C LYS A 584 27.29 16.98 -26.51
N PRO A 585 26.01 17.23 -26.22
CA PRO A 585 24.89 16.64 -26.97
C PRO A 585 24.92 16.98 -28.48
N GLU A 586 25.40 18.17 -28.85
CA GLU A 586 25.50 18.57 -30.26
C GLU A 586 26.56 17.73 -30.99
N LYS A 587 27.67 17.42 -30.32
CA LYS A 587 28.73 16.56 -30.85
C LYS A 587 28.25 15.11 -30.96
N LEU A 588 27.54 14.61 -29.96
CA LEU A 588 26.93 13.28 -30.02
C LEU A 588 25.95 13.20 -31.21
N THR A 589 25.15 14.23 -31.43
CA THR A 589 24.23 14.33 -32.58
C THR A 589 24.98 14.41 -33.92
N ALA A 590 26.05 15.22 -33.98
CA ALA A 590 26.89 15.35 -35.16
C ALA A 590 27.55 14.01 -35.53
N ALA A 591 27.99 13.22 -34.56
CA ALA A 591 28.57 11.90 -34.78
C ALA A 591 27.59 10.89 -35.41
N PHE A 592 26.29 11.02 -35.16
CA PHE A 592 25.27 10.22 -35.86
C PHE A 592 25.00 10.72 -37.29
N ALA A 593 25.21 12.01 -37.56
CA ALA A 593 25.02 12.62 -38.88
C ALA A 593 26.26 12.51 -39.79
N HIS A 594 27.46 12.50 -39.21
CA HIS A 594 28.74 12.58 -39.92
C HIS A 594 29.72 11.50 -39.41
N PRO A 595 30.23 10.64 -40.32
CA PRO A 595 31.05 9.49 -39.93
C PRO A 595 32.48 9.83 -39.46
N ASP A 596 32.91 11.09 -39.56
CA ASP A 596 34.28 11.50 -39.24
C ASP A 596 34.51 11.81 -37.74
N GLU A 597 33.46 11.77 -36.91
CA GLU A 597 33.60 12.01 -35.47
C GLU A 597 33.85 10.72 -34.69
N GLU A 598 35.01 10.66 -34.02
CA GLU A 598 35.35 9.53 -33.17
C GLU A 598 34.57 9.58 -31.83
N VAL A 599 33.38 8.96 -31.81
CA VAL A 599 32.58 8.73 -30.60
C VAL A 599 32.50 7.24 -30.32
N ARG A 600 32.86 6.84 -29.09
CA ARG A 600 32.78 5.47 -28.60
C ARG A 600 31.48 5.28 -27.84
N ILE A 601 30.71 4.31 -28.27
CA ILE A 601 29.41 3.98 -27.68
C ILE A 601 29.45 2.54 -27.19
N SER A 602 29.17 2.36 -25.91
CA SER A 602 28.99 1.02 -25.33
C SER A 602 27.61 0.48 -25.71
N VAL A 603 27.57 -0.74 -26.25
CA VAL A 603 26.33 -1.45 -26.60
C VAL A 603 26.28 -2.75 -25.79
N PRO A 604 25.12 -3.10 -25.18
CA PRO A 604 24.98 -4.35 -24.44
C PRO A 604 25.19 -5.54 -25.37
N ASP A 605 26.00 -6.50 -24.93
CA ASP A 605 26.22 -7.75 -25.66
C ASP A 605 24.96 -8.65 -25.57
N THR A 606 24.09 -8.53 -26.57
CA THR A 606 22.87 -9.35 -26.68
C THR A 606 23.14 -10.78 -27.15
N SER A 607 24.40 -11.15 -27.46
CA SER A 607 24.73 -12.49 -27.94
C SER A 607 24.73 -13.56 -26.83
N GLN A 608 24.80 -13.16 -25.56
CA GLN A 608 24.82 -14.07 -24.41
C GLN A 608 23.46 -14.34 -23.75
N GLU A 609 22.42 -13.56 -24.08
CA GLU A 609 21.05 -13.79 -23.59
C GLU A 609 20.39 -14.98 -24.32
N GLY A 610 20.81 -16.19 -23.94
CA GLY A 610 20.02 -17.41 -24.10
C GLY A 610 20.23 -18.18 -25.41
N SER A 611 21.08 -19.21 -25.34
CA SER A 611 21.09 -20.37 -26.24
C SER A 611 19.84 -21.28 -26.12
N SER A 612 18.69 -20.72 -25.73
CA SER A 612 17.43 -21.45 -25.62
C SER A 612 16.69 -21.38 -26.97
N ARG A 613 16.70 -22.52 -27.66
CA ARG A 613 16.07 -22.87 -28.95
C ARG A 613 14.97 -21.93 -29.49
N GLU A 614 15.13 -21.63 -30.80
CA GLU A 614 14.09 -21.23 -31.76
C GLU A 614 13.46 -19.83 -31.62
N ARG A 615 14.25 -18.79 -31.40
CA ARG A 615 13.89 -17.45 -31.89
C ARG A 615 14.70 -17.11 -33.14
N PRO A 616 14.07 -16.70 -34.26
CA PRO A 616 14.80 -16.24 -35.44
C PRO A 616 15.72 -15.10 -35.06
N SER A 617 16.95 -15.14 -35.57
CA SER A 617 18.06 -14.23 -35.29
C SER A 617 17.61 -12.77 -35.33
N ARG A 618 17.37 -12.19 -34.15
CA ARG A 618 17.09 -10.77 -34.01
C ARG A 618 18.41 -10.04 -34.27
N GLU A 619 18.50 -9.25 -35.34
CA GLU A 619 19.65 -8.37 -35.55
C GLU A 619 19.83 -7.52 -34.30
N GLY A 620 20.98 -7.66 -33.64
CA GLY A 620 21.27 -6.94 -32.40
C GLY A 620 21.35 -5.43 -32.65
N PRO A 621 21.12 -4.60 -31.62
CA PRO A 621 21.21 -3.14 -31.74
C PRO A 621 22.55 -2.67 -32.31
N GLU A 622 23.64 -3.38 -32.02
CA GLU A 622 24.97 -3.15 -32.59
C GLU A 622 24.99 -3.25 -34.13
N GLN A 623 24.38 -4.30 -34.68
CA GLN A 623 24.38 -4.55 -36.13
C GLN A 623 23.55 -3.49 -36.85
N ILE A 624 22.39 -3.13 -36.29
CA ILE A 624 21.53 -2.08 -36.85
C ILE A 624 22.25 -0.72 -36.82
N LEU A 625 22.92 -0.39 -35.71
CA LEU A 625 23.67 0.85 -35.58
C LEU A 625 24.88 0.91 -36.51
N ARG A 626 25.62 -0.19 -36.68
CA ARG A 626 26.72 -0.27 -37.66
C ARG A 626 26.22 -0.09 -39.09
N GLN A 627 25.07 -0.65 -39.43
CA GLN A 627 24.49 -0.53 -40.76
C GLN A 627 24.04 0.90 -41.06
N ARG A 628 23.41 1.57 -40.09
CA ARG A 628 22.88 2.94 -40.26
C ARG A 628 23.96 4.01 -40.12
N HIS A 629 24.96 3.78 -39.28
CA HIS A 629 25.98 4.76 -38.91
C HIS A 629 27.38 4.11 -38.93
N PRO A 630 27.92 3.81 -40.13
CA PRO A 630 29.19 3.08 -40.27
C PRO A 630 30.41 3.80 -39.69
N GLY A 631 30.31 5.12 -39.41
CA GLY A 631 31.37 5.89 -38.76
C GLY A 631 31.44 5.76 -37.24
N LEU A 632 30.41 5.19 -36.59
CA LEU A 632 30.42 5.04 -35.13
C LEU A 632 31.34 3.90 -34.69
N ARG A 633 32.20 4.18 -33.71
CA ARG A 633 32.96 3.15 -33.02
C ARG A 633 32.10 2.54 -31.91
N LEU A 634 31.40 1.45 -32.25
CA LEU A 634 30.64 0.68 -31.27
C LEU A 634 31.58 -0.30 -30.54
N GLU A 635 31.65 -0.16 -29.23
CA GLU A 635 32.36 -1.09 -28.34
C GLU A 635 31.33 -2.00 -27.67
N THR A 636 31.37 -3.29 -27.98
CA THR A 636 30.55 -4.29 -27.30
C THR A 636 31.16 -4.59 -25.94
N VAL A 637 30.44 -4.27 -24.88
CA VAL A 637 30.88 -4.54 -23.51
C VAL A 637 30.11 -5.76 -22.99
N PRO A 638 30.78 -6.72 -22.32
CA PRO A 638 30.09 -7.87 -21.72
C PRO A 638 28.91 -7.39 -20.87
N ALA A 639 27.78 -8.10 -20.97
CA ALA A 639 26.42 -7.70 -20.56
C ALA A 639 26.23 -7.13 -19.14
N LEU A 640 27.26 -7.12 -18.28
CA LEU A 640 27.20 -6.61 -16.92
C LEU A 640 27.87 -5.24 -16.76
N ASP A 641 27.30 -4.26 -17.47
CA ASP A 641 27.15 -2.85 -17.07
C ASP A 641 27.73 -1.83 -18.09
N PRO A 642 27.01 -1.52 -19.19
CA PRO A 642 27.36 -0.41 -20.06
C PRO A 642 27.48 0.94 -19.31
N LEU A 643 26.77 1.12 -18.19
CA LEU A 643 26.96 2.30 -17.33
C LEU A 643 28.30 2.27 -16.61
N ARG A 644 28.86 1.09 -16.29
CA ARG A 644 30.21 1.00 -15.74
C ARG A 644 31.24 1.49 -16.74
N ALA A 645 31.14 1.12 -18.02
CA ALA A 645 32.04 1.63 -19.05
C ALA A 645 31.94 3.17 -19.17
N LEU A 646 30.73 3.72 -19.05
CA LEU A 646 30.49 5.16 -19.03
C LEU A 646 31.07 5.82 -17.77
N ARG A 647 30.88 5.21 -16.59
CA ARG A 647 31.40 5.67 -15.29
C ARG A 647 32.92 5.63 -15.20
N ASP A 648 33.53 4.59 -15.77
CA ASP A 648 34.96 4.40 -15.83
C ASP A 648 35.59 5.26 -16.96
N LYS A 649 34.77 6.05 -17.66
CA LYS A 649 35.16 6.97 -18.75
C LYS A 649 35.83 6.27 -19.93
N ALA A 650 35.54 4.97 -20.12
CA ALA A 650 36.04 4.18 -21.25
C ALA A 650 35.30 4.52 -22.55
N VAL A 651 34.02 4.91 -22.44
CA VAL A 651 33.15 5.34 -23.55
C VAL A 651 32.56 6.72 -23.26
N GLN A 652 32.13 7.44 -24.30
CA GLN A 652 31.46 8.74 -24.14
C GLN A 652 29.94 8.61 -24.01
N ALA A 653 29.37 7.54 -24.55
CA ALA A 653 27.95 7.23 -24.46
C ALA A 653 27.72 5.72 -24.27
N ALA A 654 26.55 5.36 -23.76
CA ALA A 654 26.15 3.97 -23.58
C ALA A 654 24.67 3.81 -23.94
N ILE A 655 24.35 2.70 -24.58
CA ILE A 655 22.96 2.26 -24.79
C ILE A 655 22.60 1.41 -23.58
N VAL A 656 21.58 1.81 -22.86
CA VAL A 656 21.12 1.12 -21.66
C VAL A 656 19.61 1.00 -21.66
N PRO A 657 19.04 0.00 -20.97
CA PRO A 657 17.62 -0.04 -20.72
C PRO A 657 17.15 1.27 -20.09
N ARG A 658 15.99 1.77 -20.52
CA ARG A 658 15.42 3.06 -20.11
C ARG A 658 15.24 3.17 -18.60
N GLU A 659 14.88 2.06 -17.98
CA GLU A 659 14.78 1.88 -16.54
C GLU A 659 16.13 2.05 -15.83
N VAL A 660 17.22 1.56 -16.44
CA VAL A 660 18.60 1.74 -15.96
C VAL A 660 19.06 3.19 -16.16
N ALA A 661 18.76 3.80 -17.31
CA ALA A 661 19.11 5.21 -17.59
C ALA A 661 18.51 6.17 -16.56
N ARG A 662 17.26 5.93 -16.13
CA ARG A 662 16.54 6.78 -15.18
C ARG A 662 17.33 7.00 -13.89
N ASP A 663 18.01 5.96 -13.45
CA ASP A 663 18.66 5.96 -12.15
C ASP A 663 20.16 6.26 -12.21
N SER A 664 20.69 6.34 -13.43
CA SER A 664 22.11 6.47 -13.68
C SER A 664 22.65 7.89 -13.40
N GLY A 665 21.78 8.90 -13.38
CA GLY A 665 22.15 10.30 -13.26
C GLY A 665 22.81 10.89 -14.53
N TYR A 666 23.01 10.09 -15.57
CA TYR A 666 23.49 10.56 -16.86
C TYR A 666 22.35 11.20 -17.66
N PRO A 667 22.61 12.33 -18.34
CA PRO A 667 21.65 12.89 -19.28
C PRO A 667 21.34 11.89 -20.39
N ARG A 668 20.08 11.84 -20.77
CA ARG A 668 19.59 11.12 -21.94
C ARG A 668 19.79 12.01 -23.15
N ALA A 669 20.35 11.46 -24.22
CA ALA A 669 20.30 12.18 -25.49
C ALA A 669 18.83 12.25 -25.92
N GLU A 670 18.31 13.44 -26.20
CA GLU A 670 17.06 13.56 -26.96
C GLU A 670 17.32 12.81 -28.25
N ALA A 671 16.71 11.62 -28.38
CA ALA A 671 17.09 10.69 -29.41
C ALA A 671 16.98 11.40 -30.76
N PRO A 672 18.10 11.63 -31.48
CA PRO A 672 17.97 11.74 -32.92
C PRO A 672 17.38 10.40 -33.38
N ALA A 673 16.80 10.29 -34.57
CA ALA A 673 16.10 9.10 -35.10
C ALA A 673 17.01 7.84 -35.31
N VAL A 674 17.88 7.58 -34.36
CA VAL A 674 19.14 6.86 -34.38
C VAL A 674 18.95 5.45 -33.85
N LEU A 675 18.29 5.32 -32.70
CA LEU A 675 17.87 4.01 -32.25
C LEU A 675 16.68 3.58 -33.10
N PRO A 676 16.70 2.37 -33.70
CA PRO A 676 15.61 1.89 -34.52
C PRO A 676 14.34 1.79 -33.66
N SER A 677 13.44 2.76 -33.79
CA SER A 677 12.08 2.63 -33.28
C SER A 677 11.37 1.63 -34.17
N ARG A 678 10.91 0.53 -33.57
CA ARG A 678 10.00 -0.39 -34.26
C ARG A 678 8.61 0.24 -34.28
N SER A 679 7.82 -0.06 -35.30
CA SER A 679 6.42 0.38 -35.38
C SER A 679 5.50 -0.82 -35.36
N LEU A 680 4.33 -0.68 -34.74
CA LEU A 680 3.23 -1.61 -34.88
C LEU A 680 2.24 -1.08 -35.91
N LEU A 681 1.90 -1.92 -36.90
CA LEU A 681 0.80 -1.66 -37.80
C LEU A 681 -0.51 -1.94 -37.08
N VAL A 682 -1.42 -0.97 -37.13
CA VAL A 682 -2.79 -1.10 -36.62
C VAL A 682 -3.68 -1.51 -37.79
N LEU A 683 -4.19 -2.73 -37.72
CA LEU A 683 -5.12 -3.29 -38.69
C LEU A 683 -6.51 -3.34 -38.07
N CYS A 684 -7.54 -2.86 -38.77
CA CYS A 684 -8.93 -2.95 -38.32
C CYS A 684 -9.76 -3.68 -39.38
N ASN A 685 -10.69 -4.55 -38.95
CA ASN A 685 -11.57 -5.26 -39.88
C ASN A 685 -12.79 -4.41 -40.27
N GLN A 686 -13.50 -4.87 -41.30
CA GLN A 686 -14.72 -4.22 -41.80
C GLN A 686 -15.88 -4.18 -40.80
N ALA A 687 -15.84 -5.00 -39.74
CA ALA A 687 -16.83 -4.97 -38.66
C ALA A 687 -16.64 -3.77 -37.72
N GLY A 688 -15.43 -3.20 -37.64
CA GLY A 688 -15.19 -1.91 -37.01
C GLY A 688 -15.85 -0.78 -37.81
N ASP A 689 -16.61 0.09 -37.14
CA ASP A 689 -17.20 1.25 -37.82
C ASP A 689 -16.10 2.21 -38.30
N ARG A 690 -16.41 2.94 -39.37
CA ARG A 690 -15.56 3.97 -39.97
C ARG A 690 -15.09 5.00 -38.94
N ALA A 691 -15.93 5.34 -37.96
CA ALA A 691 -15.56 6.25 -36.88
C ALA A 691 -14.36 5.75 -36.04
N LEU A 692 -14.30 4.44 -35.76
CA LEU A 692 -13.18 3.84 -35.03
C LEU A 692 -11.90 3.87 -35.89
N CYS A 693 -12.01 3.51 -37.17
CA CYS A 693 -10.89 3.56 -38.11
C CYS A 693 -10.35 4.99 -38.26
N ASP A 694 -11.22 5.98 -38.47
CA ASP A 694 -10.83 7.38 -38.61
C ASP A 694 -10.16 7.92 -37.34
N ALA A 695 -10.62 7.51 -36.15
CA ALA A 695 -10.01 7.87 -34.88
C ALA A 695 -8.61 7.26 -34.69
N LEU A 696 -8.45 5.97 -35.02
CA LEU A 696 -7.15 5.29 -34.96
C LEU A 696 -6.14 5.90 -35.94
N ASP A 697 -6.56 6.23 -37.16
CA ASP A 697 -5.74 6.90 -38.17
C ASP A 697 -5.32 8.31 -37.71
N THR A 698 -6.28 9.09 -37.19
CA THR A 698 -6.03 10.44 -36.65
C THR A 698 -5.01 10.40 -35.52
N VAL A 699 -5.17 9.49 -34.56
CA VAL A 699 -4.22 9.31 -33.46
C VAL A 699 -2.87 8.84 -34.00
N GLY A 700 -2.82 7.84 -34.88
CA GLY A 700 -1.59 7.34 -35.47
C GLY A 700 -0.75 8.44 -36.14
N ARG A 701 -1.38 9.33 -36.92
CA ARG A 701 -0.70 10.45 -37.59
C ARG A 701 -0.23 11.55 -36.64
N SER A 702 -0.85 11.67 -35.47
CA SER A 702 -0.50 12.69 -34.47
C SER A 702 0.71 12.32 -33.61
N ILE A 703 1.17 11.06 -33.69
CA ILE A 703 2.28 10.59 -32.87
C ILE A 703 3.58 11.17 -33.41
N ASP A 704 4.17 12.07 -32.65
CA ASP A 704 5.54 12.52 -32.85
C ASP A 704 6.51 11.50 -32.23
N PRO A 705 7.32 10.77 -33.04
CA PRO A 705 8.28 9.80 -32.52
C PRO A 705 9.33 10.44 -31.59
N GLY A 706 9.67 11.72 -31.81
CA GLY A 706 10.61 12.45 -30.95
C GLY A 706 10.02 12.69 -29.56
N ARG A 707 8.72 12.99 -29.49
CA ARG A 707 8.01 13.13 -28.21
C ARG A 707 7.88 11.81 -27.46
N LEU A 708 7.74 10.66 -28.16
CA LEU A 708 7.72 9.34 -27.50
C LEU A 708 9.06 8.98 -26.81
N ALA A 709 10.16 9.56 -27.27
CA ALA A 709 11.48 9.36 -26.68
C ALA A 709 11.69 10.14 -25.37
N SER A 710 10.85 11.16 -25.07
CA SER A 710 10.97 11.99 -23.87
C SER A 710 10.46 11.28 -22.60
N GLU A 711 10.81 11.82 -21.42
CA GLU A 711 10.62 11.19 -20.09
C GLU A 711 9.16 10.81 -19.73
N ASP A 712 8.15 11.31 -20.45
CA ASP A 712 6.73 11.14 -20.15
C ASP A 712 6.18 9.70 -20.33
N PHE A 713 6.96 8.76 -20.88
CA PHE A 713 6.50 7.42 -21.30
C PHE A 713 6.94 6.26 -20.38
N ASP A 714 7.45 6.54 -19.19
CA ASP A 714 7.81 5.52 -18.19
C ASP A 714 6.57 4.76 -17.64
N SER A 715 5.37 5.29 -17.88
CA SER A 715 4.09 4.60 -17.63
C SER A 715 3.26 4.60 -18.92
N PRO A 716 3.17 3.46 -19.65
CA PRO A 716 2.58 3.43 -20.98
C PRO A 716 1.10 3.82 -20.98
N ALA A 717 0.32 3.37 -20.00
CA ALA A 717 -1.12 3.66 -19.93
C ALA A 717 -1.45 5.16 -19.71
N PRO A 718 -0.87 5.87 -18.72
CA PRO A 718 -1.07 7.32 -18.59
C PRO A 718 -0.58 8.12 -19.80
N ALA A 719 0.52 7.71 -20.42
CA ALA A 719 1.05 8.40 -21.59
C ALA A 719 0.16 8.20 -22.82
N ALA A 720 -0.33 6.98 -23.02
CA ALA A 720 -1.33 6.64 -24.03
C ALA A 720 -2.63 7.42 -23.83
N ALA A 721 -3.12 7.48 -22.58
CA ALA A 721 -4.28 8.28 -22.20
C ALA A 721 -4.11 9.73 -22.63
N ARG A 722 -3.07 10.41 -22.12
CA ARG A 722 -2.77 11.83 -22.43
C ARG A 722 -2.69 12.11 -23.93
N LEU A 723 -2.02 11.24 -24.69
CA LEU A 723 -1.93 11.39 -26.13
C LEU A 723 -3.32 11.32 -26.78
N ALA A 724 -4.11 10.30 -26.46
CA ALA A 724 -5.47 10.18 -26.98
C ALA A 724 -6.36 11.36 -26.58
N GLU A 725 -6.24 11.90 -25.35
CA GLU A 725 -7.01 13.09 -24.93
C GLU A 725 -6.60 14.36 -25.67
N SER A 726 -5.34 14.47 -26.06
CA SER A 726 -4.84 15.65 -26.79
C SER A 726 -5.28 15.70 -28.25
N VAL A 727 -5.73 14.56 -28.80
CA VAL A 727 -6.03 14.39 -30.23
C VAL A 727 -7.53 14.18 -30.47
N LEU A 728 -8.17 13.37 -29.63
CA LEU A 728 -9.59 13.04 -29.78
C LEU A 728 -10.46 13.90 -28.87
N PRO A 729 -11.65 14.32 -29.33
CA PRO A 729 -12.58 15.04 -28.49
C PRO A 729 -12.98 14.19 -27.26
N PRO A 730 -13.46 14.83 -26.18
CA PRO A 730 -14.05 14.09 -25.07
C PRO A 730 -15.21 13.22 -25.57
N PRO A 731 -15.44 12.03 -24.98
CA PRO A 731 -16.47 11.10 -25.43
C PRO A 731 -17.83 11.79 -25.43
N SER A 732 -18.40 11.95 -26.62
CA SER A 732 -19.70 12.60 -26.81
C SER A 732 -20.79 11.64 -26.36
N GLY A 733 -21.49 11.97 -25.27
CA GLY A 733 -22.64 11.16 -24.81
C GLY A 733 -22.34 10.16 -23.69
N ALA A 734 -21.26 10.33 -22.93
CA ALA A 734 -21.14 9.65 -21.64
C ALA A 734 -22.22 10.16 -20.68
N VAL A 735 -23.44 9.61 -20.78
CA VAL A 735 -24.38 9.59 -19.67
C VAL A 735 -23.64 8.89 -18.52
N PRO A 736 -23.51 9.51 -17.34
CA PRO A 736 -22.83 8.88 -16.21
C PRO A 736 -23.41 7.49 -16.00
N TYR A 737 -22.57 6.46 -16.07
CA TYR A 737 -22.97 5.08 -15.84
C TYR A 737 -23.55 4.99 -14.41
N ALA A 738 -24.87 4.81 -14.29
CA ALA A 738 -25.60 4.83 -13.01
C ALA A 738 -25.34 3.58 -12.13
N GLY A 739 -24.27 2.83 -12.39
CA GLY A 739 -23.92 1.59 -11.67
C GLY A 739 -22.63 1.64 -10.86
N ASP A 740 -21.76 2.65 -11.07
CA ASP A 740 -20.43 2.73 -10.43
C ASP A 740 -20.23 4.00 -9.59
N THR A 741 -21.29 4.75 -9.30
CA THR A 741 -21.21 6.05 -8.58
C THR A 741 -21.77 6.04 -7.15
N GLU A 742 -21.81 4.91 -6.46
CA GLU A 742 -22.17 4.86 -5.04
C GLU A 742 -20.92 4.72 -4.15
N SER A 743 -19.99 5.69 -4.26
CA SER A 743 -19.08 6.01 -3.14
C SER A 743 -18.31 7.34 -3.26
N ASP A 744 -18.44 8.13 -4.35
CA ASP A 744 -17.63 9.36 -4.48
C ASP A 744 -18.38 10.62 -4.96
N ARG A 745 -19.72 10.65 -4.82
CA ARG A 745 -20.51 11.89 -4.95
C ARG A 745 -21.05 12.35 -3.60
N GLY A 746 -20.11 12.79 -2.76
CA GLY A 746 -20.37 13.63 -1.59
C GLY A 746 -20.07 15.11 -1.86
N GLN A 747 -20.28 15.62 -3.08
CA GLN A 747 -20.22 17.05 -3.41
C GLN A 747 -21.29 17.33 -4.48
N ASP A 748 -21.97 18.49 -4.37
CA ASP A 748 -22.98 19.06 -5.29
C ASP A 748 -24.49 18.92 -4.95
N PRO A 749 -24.88 19.01 -3.66
CA PRO A 749 -25.79 20.12 -3.32
C PRO A 749 -25.33 20.90 -2.07
N LEU A 750 -24.18 20.52 -1.50
CA LEU A 750 -23.63 21.15 -0.32
C LEU A 750 -23.07 22.55 -0.62
N TRP A 751 -22.59 22.84 -1.83
CA TRP A 751 -21.97 24.13 -2.12
C TRP A 751 -22.94 25.32 -2.11
N PRO A 752 -24.15 25.23 -2.68
CA PRO A 752 -25.16 26.27 -2.53
C PRO A 752 -25.60 26.47 -1.07
N ALA A 753 -25.74 25.38 -0.31
CA ALA A 753 -26.13 25.43 1.11
C ALA A 753 -25.02 26.00 2.00
N LEU A 754 -23.76 25.58 1.79
CA LEU A 754 -22.57 26.14 2.46
C LEU A 754 -22.34 27.59 2.08
N SER A 755 -22.60 27.98 0.83
CA SER A 755 -22.52 29.38 0.40
C SER A 755 -23.58 30.24 1.11
N LEU A 756 -24.80 29.72 1.30
CA LEU A 756 -25.86 30.39 2.06
C LEU A 756 -25.54 30.47 3.56
N VAL A 757 -25.00 29.40 4.15
CA VAL A 757 -24.57 29.38 5.56
C VAL A 757 -23.38 30.30 5.80
N ALA A 758 -22.40 30.32 4.89
CA ALA A 758 -21.24 31.20 4.96
C ALA A 758 -21.63 32.67 4.74
N ALA A 759 -22.53 32.96 3.80
CA ALA A 759 -23.07 34.30 3.60
C ALA A 759 -23.87 34.78 4.82
N GLY A 760 -24.69 33.91 5.42
CA GLY A 760 -25.41 34.19 6.67
C GLY A 760 -24.48 34.44 7.84
N GLY A 761 -23.43 33.63 7.99
CA GLY A 761 -22.39 33.80 9.02
C GLY A 761 -21.59 35.09 8.85
N ALA A 762 -21.20 35.43 7.62
CA ALA A 762 -20.48 36.65 7.31
C ALA A 762 -21.33 37.90 7.56
N ALA A 763 -22.62 37.88 7.18
CA ALA A 763 -23.55 38.97 7.47
C ALA A 763 -23.75 39.16 8.98
N GLY A 764 -23.91 38.06 9.74
CA GLY A 764 -24.03 38.11 11.19
C GLY A 764 -22.78 38.68 11.89
N LEU A 765 -21.59 38.28 11.44
CA LEU A 765 -20.32 38.80 11.95
C LEU A 765 -20.15 40.29 11.61
N LEU A 766 -20.52 40.72 10.40
CA LEU A 766 -20.43 42.11 9.98
C LEU A 766 -21.40 43.01 10.79
N SER A 767 -22.63 42.55 11.03
CA SER A 767 -23.58 43.25 11.91
C SER A 767 -23.07 43.37 13.33
N LEU A 768 -22.44 42.33 13.88
CA LEU A 768 -21.82 42.38 15.21
C LEU A 768 -20.67 43.39 15.26
N LEU A 769 -19.81 43.42 14.24
CA LEU A 769 -18.70 44.37 14.15
C LEU A 769 -19.18 45.82 13.98
N LEU A 770 -20.25 46.05 13.22
CA LEU A 770 -20.89 47.37 13.10
C LEU A 770 -21.51 47.83 14.42
N ALA A 771 -22.17 46.93 15.16
CA ALA A 771 -22.71 47.24 16.48
C ALA A 771 -21.61 47.58 17.50
N ILE A 772 -20.41 47.02 17.34
CA ILE A 772 -19.24 47.34 18.19
C ILE A 772 -18.60 48.68 17.77
N ARG A 773 -18.64 49.06 16.49
CA ARG A 773 -17.88 50.20 15.95
C ARG A 773 -18.62 51.52 15.82
N LEU A 774 -19.94 51.60 16.00
CA LEU A 774 -20.64 52.89 15.96
C LEU A 774 -20.47 53.67 17.28
N PRO A 775 -19.78 54.84 17.30
CA PRO A 775 -19.69 55.67 18.49
C PRO A 775 -20.99 56.42 18.72
N ALA A 776 -21.52 56.36 19.94
CA ALA A 776 -22.66 57.17 20.35
C ALA A 776 -22.25 58.65 20.42
N ARG A 777 -22.66 59.46 19.44
CA ARG A 777 -22.71 60.92 19.62
C ARG A 777 -23.92 61.24 20.52
N ILE A 778 -23.65 61.56 21.78
CA ILE A 778 -24.66 62.14 22.69
C ILE A 778 -24.38 63.64 22.73
N GLU A 779 -25.36 64.41 22.27
CA GLU A 779 -25.36 65.88 22.29
C GLU A 779 -25.83 66.36 23.69
N PRO A 780 -25.08 67.23 24.39
CA PRO A 780 -25.41 67.61 25.76
C PRO A 780 -26.54 68.63 25.80
N ARG A 781 -27.68 68.23 26.37
CA ARG A 781 -28.81 69.13 26.69
C ARG A 781 -28.52 69.91 27.97
N ARG A 782 -28.64 71.24 27.89
CA ARG A 782 -28.46 72.20 28.99
C ARG A 782 -29.49 72.03 30.12
N HIS A 783 -29.05 72.15 31.36
CA HIS A 783 -29.88 72.32 32.57
C HIS A 783 -30.47 73.75 32.66
N PRO A 784 -31.68 73.92 33.22
CA PRO A 784 -32.08 75.12 33.93
C PRO A 784 -31.96 74.96 35.46
N PRO A 785 -31.94 76.08 36.22
CA PRO A 785 -31.42 76.12 37.58
C PRO A 785 -32.42 75.77 38.69
N SER A 786 -31.81 75.49 39.83
CA SER A 786 -32.31 75.18 41.17
C SER A 786 -33.24 76.22 41.79
N ALA A 787 -34.12 75.74 42.68
CA ALA A 787 -34.72 76.54 43.76
C ALA A 787 -34.65 75.75 45.09
N PRO A 788 -34.53 76.44 46.25
CA PRO A 788 -33.93 75.88 47.46
C PRO A 788 -34.94 75.44 48.54
N ALA A 789 -34.37 74.88 49.59
CA ALA A 789 -34.96 74.07 50.64
C ALA A 789 -35.71 74.82 51.77
N SER A 790 -36.60 74.03 52.41
CA SER A 790 -36.91 73.97 53.86
C SER A 790 -37.70 75.11 54.51
N PRO A 791 -38.26 74.95 55.74
CA PRO A 791 -38.47 73.73 56.57
C PRO A 791 -39.85 73.68 57.30
N GLY A 792 -40.09 72.61 58.07
CA GLY A 792 -40.63 72.77 59.44
C GLY A 792 -42.03 72.24 59.77
N SER A 793 -42.04 71.12 60.50
CA SER A 793 -42.77 70.87 61.76
C SER A 793 -44.30 71.10 61.90
N GLY A 794 -44.99 70.09 62.44
CA GLY A 794 -46.11 70.33 63.36
C GLY A 794 -47.32 69.39 63.23
N PRO A 795 -47.68 68.59 64.26
CA PRO A 795 -48.74 67.59 64.21
C PRO A 795 -50.08 68.01 64.87
N HIS A 796 -51.10 67.17 64.62
CA HIS A 796 -52.35 66.92 65.37
C HIS A 796 -53.46 67.99 65.49
N GLY A 797 -54.66 67.60 65.01
CA GLY A 797 -55.84 67.48 65.88
C GLY A 797 -57.10 68.22 65.46
N SER A 798 -58.07 67.51 64.87
CA SER A 798 -59.45 67.31 65.36
C SER A 798 -60.07 66.15 64.60
#